data_AF-A0A3P7X4M6-F1
#
_entry.id   AF-A0A3P7X4M6-F1
#
_cell.length_a   1.000
_cell.length_b   1.000
_cell.length_c   1.000
_cell.angle_alpha   90.00
_cell.angle_beta   90.00
_cell.angle_gamma   90.00
#
_symmetry.space_group_name_H-M   'P 1'
#
loop_
_entity.id
_entity.type
_entity.pdbx_description
1 polymer ?
#
loop_
_entity_poly.entity_id
_entity_poly.type
_entity_poly.pdbx_seq_one_letter_code
_entity_poly.pdbx_strand_id
1 'polypeptide(L)'
;MLLLLGCAVQGEQRGKFIERIKRMENELQTALLNQIKKVAEEGDCVLNIQALELISEDHQKAVILAHLESIMKERDMYASRLYEMSGERESDENSTTTGSSSVSSEVIRTTKVSESRCEDRIPSPSAMERHASVELASAKAELRKLRNMMEEREEMIAELKDEAEAREVNILKMQQERLELVKDARAAKDYRDELECLQHKLANYDKLEADNIKLKEKLSDLDFFKSRVTQLKEENELMQESCSILENQLEQCQRKVSSHIDMEIKLADYQYQIKQYLADITKDHEKIEHLLVENGRLERELKTEKQKSLALERKVESINEKNEHCSREDFESLGSQMADDDRKRILELELENRKLRTKLENAKNCEELGEVHAKLLRTEIELSEKKEECGVLGQQVQEFQMTLSQVTSQYQKTCDLCNTLVMERDLAQQNLQEARKKFSDFQNEQKNDLTKAVSELQETLEAKEEIINCLREAKIQADEELRKAFEREQISETDMGKLKSKLQETEQTAHNLEKQKELLENERNIQKAISERLEGHIEENRLKIMNVENIQKKLESCERAVMESRSRVNELESENRQLNQQLVYLQLELELKKMDRLREDLVVAKSRCSDLISRLRSICVSIQLNGGKCEVEMVQSTDEDGGGDDDERIITIIDDVIMKALTAARREADLLRLQQHTQIAELNDLKEDIERLRRSESDLNGSDDRLRQLTTENRNIKEQVFLLQERIREMQQANSLKCSEVTSLKRELEELQQSAVSYLHANRNKLHTELAKLQVSLRNLQLQEELLRQDNAEMQKQLKICEEEKLATKTDFVRYLDYMRTFQESLQSMHNALLMDHDRLQTLHDMLSADYDRAKYDNTLLNIKLKNHKGTTEEVLNERRQFEELKLTLAEERERRDREIKIMRSDMMALRNTYEQIRKDNISMARNAQLSEDELRKLRFAEQNQRTIKERLTAQIEDLQRKLQARNLEITELLQKIELEDHCLITLFDYGYFQLFAHLNKTLEEESRILDRQVNHLLAENQNLLSRILNNKDTYQNVQKDFQERVTLQEKLSSLRSHKEQLEGKIMGQYQMLNNRKDVTKEKPTSVDVSVKTLIPKNLGESGNIFSAEKFMYRGSTEENNTYPAKESLTTAASKRDSPLTASTNGQLPRIRDHCMETVIQDNNYSNDSSSISYLSSKKTPNESLSFTIPKRCTSFALDECYSETHSTAFRSPEIVLPLIFSPKDRISRSTRPRSFYDNVC
;
A
#
# COMPACT_ATOMS: atom_id res chain seq x y z
N MET A 1 103.67 9.16 7.22
CA MET A 1 104.39 9.38 5.93
C MET A 1 103.98 8.35 4.89
N LEU A 2 104.23 7.05 5.11
CA LEU A 2 103.93 5.97 4.15
C LEU A 2 102.50 6.00 3.57
N LEU A 3 101.48 6.20 4.41
CA LEU A 3 100.08 6.32 3.98
C LEU A 3 99.85 7.40 2.89
N LEU A 4 100.55 8.53 2.99
CA LEU A 4 100.50 9.65 2.04
C LEU A 4 101.24 9.33 0.73
N LEU A 5 102.26 8.47 0.79
CA LEU A 5 102.96 7.94 -0.39
C LEU A 5 102.13 6.86 -1.10
N GLY A 6 101.40 6.01 -0.36
CA GLY A 6 100.44 5.06 -0.94
C GLY A 6 99.41 5.77 -1.83
N CYS A 7 98.78 6.83 -1.32
CA CYS A 7 97.88 7.68 -2.10
C CYS A 7 98.54 8.34 -3.32
N ALA A 8 99.85 8.63 -3.27
CA ALA A 8 100.59 9.20 -4.39
C ALA A 8 100.99 8.17 -5.46
N VAL A 9 101.08 6.88 -5.10
CA VAL A 9 101.41 5.77 -6.02
C VAL A 9 100.15 5.19 -6.66
N GLN A 10 99.11 4.95 -5.86
CA GLN A 10 97.88 4.25 -6.27
C GLN A 10 96.71 5.18 -6.64
N GLY A 11 96.73 6.44 -6.20
CA GLY A 11 95.65 7.40 -6.48
C GLY A 11 95.66 7.93 -7.92
N GLU A 12 94.48 8.22 -8.46
CA GLU A 12 94.28 8.69 -9.85
C GLU A 12 95.11 9.94 -10.20
N GLN A 13 95.37 10.82 -9.22
CA GLN A 13 96.13 12.06 -9.41
C GLN A 13 97.65 11.90 -9.20
N ARG A 14 98.19 10.67 -9.21
CA ARG A 14 99.63 10.33 -9.07
C ARG A 14 100.59 11.25 -9.84
N GLY A 15 100.20 11.68 -11.04
CA GLY A 15 101.00 12.59 -11.87
C GLY A 15 101.35 13.92 -11.18
N LYS A 16 100.40 14.52 -10.45
CA LYS A 16 100.60 15.79 -9.73
C LYS A 16 101.54 15.63 -8.53
N PHE A 17 101.48 14.49 -7.84
CA PHE A 17 102.40 14.17 -6.75
C PHE A 17 103.82 13.96 -7.26
N ILE A 18 104.00 13.18 -8.32
CA ILE A 18 105.30 12.97 -8.98
C ILE A 18 105.87 14.32 -9.45
N GLU A 19 105.05 15.19 -10.04
CA GLU A 19 105.49 16.51 -10.48
C GLU A 19 105.88 17.43 -9.32
N ARG A 20 105.18 17.37 -8.18
CA ARG A 20 105.53 18.16 -6.99
C ARG A 20 106.81 17.65 -6.32
N ILE A 21 107.02 16.34 -6.27
CA ILE A 21 108.24 15.71 -5.74
C ILE A 21 109.47 16.05 -6.60
N LYS A 22 109.31 16.14 -7.93
CA LYS A 22 110.33 16.63 -8.88
C LYS A 22 110.70 18.12 -8.74
N ARG A 23 110.03 18.87 -7.86
CA ARG A 23 110.30 20.28 -7.56
C ARG A 23 110.86 20.50 -6.14
N MET A 24 111.28 19.43 -5.46
CA MET A 24 111.91 19.45 -4.14
C MET A 24 113.43 19.30 -4.27
N GLU A 25 114.19 19.56 -3.20
CA GLU A 25 115.65 19.36 -3.22
C GLU A 25 116.04 17.89 -3.41
N ASN A 26 117.17 17.66 -4.08
CA ASN A 26 117.62 16.32 -4.51
C ASN A 26 117.74 15.31 -3.35
N GLU A 27 118.17 15.75 -2.16
CA GLU A 27 118.30 14.88 -0.98
C GLU A 27 116.92 14.41 -0.49
N LEU A 28 115.97 15.35 -0.36
CA LEU A 28 114.60 15.06 0.04
C LEU A 28 113.86 14.25 -1.04
N GLN A 29 114.08 14.56 -2.32
CA GLN A 29 113.59 13.79 -3.45
C GLN A 29 114.09 12.35 -3.39
N THR A 30 115.38 12.13 -3.07
CA THR A 30 115.99 10.79 -2.95
C THR A 30 115.45 10.02 -1.74
N ALA A 31 115.30 10.69 -0.59
CA ALA A 31 114.68 10.10 0.60
C ALA A 31 113.22 9.69 0.34
N LEU A 32 112.45 10.53 -0.35
CA LEU A 32 111.08 10.22 -0.81
C LEU A 32 111.08 9.06 -1.82
N LEU A 33 112.03 9.02 -2.76
CA LEU A 33 112.13 7.95 -3.77
C LEU A 33 112.40 6.59 -3.11
N ASN A 34 113.26 6.54 -2.09
CA ASN A 34 113.53 5.32 -1.32
C ASN A 34 112.29 4.83 -0.55
N GLN A 35 111.49 5.74 0.02
CA GLN A 35 110.24 5.37 0.71
C GLN A 35 109.12 4.98 -0.27
N ILE A 36 109.04 5.63 -1.45
CA ILE A 36 108.14 5.23 -2.53
C ILE A 36 108.51 3.84 -3.07
N LYS A 37 109.81 3.54 -3.16
CA LYS A 37 110.31 2.24 -3.60
C LYS A 37 109.87 1.12 -2.65
N LYS A 38 109.96 1.33 -1.32
CA LYS A 38 109.39 0.41 -0.32
C LYS A 38 107.89 0.19 -0.54
N VAL A 39 107.11 1.26 -0.66
CA VAL A 39 105.66 1.22 -0.95
C VAL A 39 105.31 0.53 -2.28
N ALA A 40 106.27 0.34 -3.19
CA ALA A 40 106.06 -0.31 -4.50
C ALA A 40 106.66 -1.73 -4.61
N GLU A 41 107.60 -2.11 -3.75
CA GLU A 41 108.34 -3.38 -3.80
C GLU A 41 108.15 -4.26 -2.55
N GLU A 42 107.89 -3.67 -1.37
CA GLU A 42 107.66 -4.35 -0.09
C GLU A 42 106.14 -4.38 0.20
N GLY A 43 105.46 -5.46 -0.19
CA GLY A 43 103.99 -5.58 -0.09
C GLY A 43 103.42 -5.51 1.33
N ASP A 44 104.24 -5.76 2.35
CA ASP A 44 103.86 -5.80 3.77
C ASP A 44 103.48 -4.43 4.37
N CYS A 45 103.54 -3.33 3.59
CA CYS A 45 103.13 -1.99 4.04
C CYS A 45 101.97 -1.37 3.24
N VAL A 46 101.31 -2.11 2.34
CA VAL A 46 100.22 -1.60 1.50
C VAL A 46 99.07 -2.60 1.32
N LEU A 47 97.89 -2.27 1.84
CA LEU A 47 96.65 -3.00 1.59
C LEU A 47 96.20 -2.84 0.13
N ASN A 48 96.30 -3.92 -0.65
CA ASN A 48 95.77 -3.96 -2.02
C ASN A 48 94.23 -4.10 -1.99
N ILE A 49 93.52 -3.00 -2.29
CA ILE A 49 92.05 -2.96 -2.28
C ILE A 49 91.43 -3.91 -3.33
N GLN A 50 92.07 -4.12 -4.47
CA GLN A 50 91.58 -5.07 -5.49
C GLN A 50 91.73 -6.54 -5.07
N ALA A 51 92.57 -6.83 -4.07
CA ALA A 51 92.65 -8.17 -3.49
C ALA A 51 91.44 -8.47 -2.58
N LEU A 52 90.83 -7.45 -1.95
CA LEU A 52 89.66 -7.61 -1.07
C LEU A 52 88.38 -8.05 -1.82
N GLU A 53 88.24 -7.67 -3.09
CA GLU A 53 87.03 -7.96 -3.89
C GLU A 53 86.95 -9.42 -4.40
N LEU A 54 88.00 -10.23 -4.20
CA LEU A 54 88.11 -11.61 -4.72
C LEU A 54 88.25 -12.69 -3.64
N ILE A 55 88.07 -12.37 -2.35
CA ILE A 55 88.31 -13.30 -1.24
C ILE A 55 87.05 -14.12 -0.89
N SER A 56 87.09 -15.43 -1.14
CA SER A 56 86.03 -16.37 -0.74
C SER A 56 86.36 -17.23 0.49
N GLU A 57 87.63 -17.27 0.94
CA GLU A 57 88.07 -18.13 2.05
C GLU A 57 88.43 -17.33 3.32
N ASP A 58 88.05 -17.86 4.49
CA ASP A 58 88.20 -17.15 5.77
C ASP A 58 89.65 -17.01 6.26
N HIS A 59 90.56 -17.90 5.85
CA HIS A 59 91.96 -17.86 6.30
C HIS A 59 92.69 -16.59 5.82
N GLN A 60 92.33 -16.07 4.64
CA GLN A 60 92.89 -14.82 4.11
C GLN A 60 92.34 -13.59 4.84
N LYS A 61 91.09 -13.63 5.32
CA LYS A 61 90.46 -12.56 6.11
C LYS A 61 91.19 -12.37 7.45
N ALA A 62 91.61 -13.47 8.09
CA ALA A 62 92.36 -13.42 9.35
C ALA A 62 93.72 -12.71 9.21
N VAL A 63 94.44 -12.95 8.11
CA VAL A 63 95.73 -12.27 7.81
C VAL A 63 95.51 -10.76 7.62
N ILE A 64 94.45 -10.37 6.89
CA ILE A 64 94.11 -8.96 6.66
C ILE A 64 93.74 -8.25 7.97
N LEU A 65 92.97 -8.90 8.86
CA LEU A 65 92.63 -8.34 10.17
C LEU A 65 93.87 -8.17 11.07
N ALA A 66 94.78 -9.13 11.09
CA ALA A 66 96.04 -9.02 11.84
C ALA A 66 96.93 -7.88 11.32
N HIS A 67 96.97 -7.66 10.00
CA HIS A 67 97.70 -6.56 9.39
C HIS A 67 97.05 -5.18 9.69
N LEU A 68 95.72 -5.09 9.65
CA LEU A 68 94.97 -3.90 10.06
C LEU A 68 95.22 -3.53 11.54
N GLU A 69 95.21 -4.52 12.45
CA GLU A 69 95.57 -4.30 13.85
C GLU A 69 97.00 -3.75 14.02
N SER A 70 97.95 -4.21 13.20
CA SER A 70 99.34 -3.75 13.24
C SER A 70 99.44 -2.27 12.84
N ILE A 71 98.78 -1.86 11.75
CA ILE A 71 98.71 -0.46 11.30
C ILE A 71 98.00 0.43 12.33
N MET A 72 96.94 -0.06 12.98
CA MET A 72 96.26 0.67 14.05
C MET A 72 97.17 0.89 15.27
N LYS A 73 97.92 -0.13 15.69
CA LYS A 73 98.88 -0.02 16.80
C LYS A 73 100.01 0.96 16.49
N GLU A 74 100.54 0.99 15.26
CA GLU A 74 101.49 2.03 14.85
C GLU A 74 100.87 3.43 14.87
N ARG A 75 99.68 3.61 14.28
CA ARG A 75 98.94 4.89 14.28
C ARG A 75 98.79 5.42 15.71
N ASP A 76 98.36 4.58 16.64
CA ASP A 76 98.05 4.97 18.00
C ASP A 76 99.34 5.26 18.81
N MET A 77 100.43 4.53 18.54
CA MET A 77 101.75 4.85 19.07
C MET A 77 102.27 6.21 18.57
N TYR A 78 102.08 6.54 17.29
CA TYR A 78 102.42 7.86 16.75
C TYR A 78 101.50 8.98 17.29
N ALA A 79 100.22 8.69 17.54
CA ALA A 79 99.29 9.63 18.16
C ALA A 79 99.70 9.95 19.61
N SER A 80 100.00 8.93 20.43
CA SER A 80 100.56 9.12 21.77
C SER A 80 101.85 9.93 21.75
N ARG A 81 102.75 9.66 20.80
CA ARG A 81 104.00 10.42 20.65
C ARG A 81 103.78 11.89 20.23
N LEU A 82 102.69 12.20 19.53
CA LEU A 82 102.28 13.57 19.27
C LEU A 82 101.69 14.24 20.51
N TYR A 83 100.86 13.54 21.30
CA TYR A 83 100.35 14.07 22.57
C TYR A 83 101.46 14.36 23.59
N GLU A 84 102.49 13.52 23.68
CA GLU A 84 103.71 13.80 24.47
C GLU A 84 104.36 15.12 24.04
N MET A 85 104.60 15.32 22.73
CA MET A 85 105.19 16.56 22.19
C MET A 85 104.26 17.80 22.20
N SER A 86 102.97 17.62 22.50
CA SER A 86 102.03 18.71 22.79
C SER A 86 102.11 19.12 24.25
N GLY A 87 102.08 18.16 25.18
CA GLY A 87 102.16 18.42 26.62
C GLY A 87 103.47 19.11 27.03
N GLU A 88 104.59 18.80 26.37
CA GLU A 88 105.89 19.48 26.55
C GLU A 88 105.91 20.95 26.07
N ARG A 89 104.81 21.48 25.50
CA ARG A 89 104.68 22.90 25.12
C ARG A 89 103.73 23.70 26.02
N GLU A 90 102.74 23.04 26.61
CA GLU A 90 101.75 23.70 27.48
C GLU A 90 102.27 23.91 28.92
N SER A 91 103.40 23.29 29.28
CA SER A 91 103.95 23.33 30.64
C SER A 91 104.71 24.61 31.03
N ASP A 92 105.09 25.48 30.07
CA ASP A 92 106.03 26.60 30.32
C ASP A 92 105.44 28.03 30.19
N GLU A 93 104.23 28.25 29.66
CA GLU A 93 103.65 29.62 29.51
C GLU A 93 102.63 30.04 30.60
N ASN A 94 102.29 29.18 31.58
CA ASN A 94 101.34 29.51 32.65
C ASN A 94 101.93 30.37 33.79
N SER A 95 102.31 31.63 33.49
CA SER A 95 102.78 32.59 34.51
C SER A 95 102.49 34.07 34.23
N THR A 96 101.21 34.47 34.15
CA THR A 96 100.82 35.91 34.22
C THR A 96 99.54 36.20 35.01
N THR A 97 99.70 36.27 36.33
CA THR A 97 99.06 37.25 37.24
C THR A 97 97.62 37.75 36.99
N THR A 98 96.66 37.24 37.76
CA THR A 98 95.68 38.04 38.54
C THR A 98 95.14 37.20 39.71
N GLY A 99 94.72 37.80 40.84
CA GLY A 99 93.90 37.10 41.86
C GLY A 99 94.55 36.67 43.20
N SER A 100 95.08 37.62 43.98
CA SER A 100 95.01 37.68 45.46
C SER A 100 95.24 36.44 46.38
N SER A 101 96.19 36.61 47.32
CA SER A 101 96.14 36.22 48.76
C SER A 101 96.89 34.97 49.28
N SER A 102 97.73 35.26 50.29
CA SER A 102 98.05 34.47 51.52
C SER A 102 98.80 33.12 51.48
N VAL A 103 100.06 33.19 51.93
CA VAL A 103 100.74 32.34 52.95
C VAL A 103 101.52 31.07 52.51
N SER A 104 102.67 30.90 53.19
CA SER A 104 103.57 29.72 53.31
C SER A 104 104.40 29.22 52.12
N SER A 105 105.61 29.81 52.07
CA SER A 105 106.85 29.24 51.53
C SER A 105 107.27 27.90 52.17
N GLU A 106 107.73 26.94 51.36
CA GLU A 106 108.91 26.08 51.63
C GLU A 106 109.45 25.51 50.28
N VAL A 107 110.52 26.02 49.63
CA VAL A 107 112.00 25.90 49.88
C VAL A 107 112.60 24.58 49.31
N ILE A 108 113.91 24.58 48.92
CA ILE A 108 114.73 23.45 48.35
C ILE A 108 114.54 23.21 46.83
N ARG A 109 115.53 23.14 45.90
CA ARG A 109 117.02 23.36 45.84
C ARG A 109 117.38 23.73 44.38
N THR A 110 118.03 24.86 44.05
CA THR A 110 119.49 25.15 43.98
C THR A 110 120.40 24.30 43.05
N THR A 111 120.90 24.92 41.96
CA THR A 111 122.32 24.91 41.48
C THR A 111 122.44 26.02 40.42
N LYS A 112 123.23 27.11 40.51
CA LYS A 112 124.63 27.41 40.93
C LYS A 112 125.64 27.48 39.76
N VAL A 113 125.92 28.70 39.29
CA VAL A 113 127.21 29.24 38.76
C VAL A 113 127.18 30.74 39.11
N SER A 114 127.92 31.27 40.11
CA SER A 114 129.19 32.05 40.00
C SER A 114 129.24 33.04 38.81
N GLU A 115 129.70 34.30 38.92
CA GLU A 115 130.79 34.92 39.72
C GLU A 115 130.37 36.32 40.27
N SER A 116 130.71 36.73 41.49
CA SER A 116 131.94 37.41 41.97
C SER A 116 132.23 38.84 41.45
N ARG A 117 131.65 39.84 42.13
CA ARG A 117 132.19 41.18 42.50
C ARG A 117 133.12 41.92 41.51
N CYS A 118 132.65 43.08 41.02
CA CYS A 118 133.17 44.40 41.44
C CYS A 118 132.23 45.54 40.99
N GLU A 119 132.42 46.75 41.53
CA GLU A 119 131.66 47.94 41.16
C GLU A 119 132.25 48.58 39.88
N ASP A 120 131.43 48.98 38.92
CA ASP A 120 131.74 50.13 38.06
C ASP A 120 130.48 50.71 37.36
N ARG A 121 130.62 51.92 36.79
CA ARG A 121 129.54 52.62 36.08
C ARG A 121 129.34 52.06 34.68
N ILE A 122 128.12 51.59 34.38
CA ILE A 122 127.72 51.23 33.01
C ILE A 122 127.84 52.47 32.09
N PRO A 123 128.64 52.44 31.01
CA PRO A 123 128.67 53.52 30.03
C PRO A 123 127.33 53.65 29.31
N SER A 124 126.96 54.87 28.88
CA SER A 124 125.78 55.06 28.03
C SER A 124 125.87 54.16 26.79
N PRO A 125 124.82 53.38 26.46
CA PRO A 125 124.88 52.41 25.37
C PRO A 125 125.26 53.07 24.05
N SER A 126 126.10 52.38 23.28
CA SER A 126 126.60 52.87 22.00
C SER A 126 125.45 53.19 21.04
N ALA A 127 125.73 54.00 20.01
CA ALA A 127 124.72 54.32 19.01
C ALA A 127 124.13 53.04 18.38
N MET A 128 124.97 52.03 18.12
CA MET A 128 124.56 50.75 17.55
C MET A 128 123.65 49.94 18.49
N GLU A 129 123.98 49.85 19.78
CA GLU A 129 123.12 49.18 20.78
C GLU A 129 121.77 49.91 20.96
N ARG A 130 121.76 51.24 20.85
CA ARG A 130 120.51 52.03 20.88
C ARG A 130 119.66 51.84 19.63
N HIS A 131 120.26 51.74 18.44
CA HIS A 131 119.50 51.38 17.23
C HIS A 131 118.94 49.96 17.33
N ALA A 132 119.75 48.98 17.72
CA ALA A 132 119.30 47.60 17.91
C ALA A 132 118.19 47.48 18.98
N SER A 133 118.23 48.27 20.06
CA SER A 133 117.17 48.25 21.08
C SER A 133 115.85 48.87 20.59
N VAL A 134 115.90 49.87 19.70
CA VAL A 134 114.72 50.46 19.03
C VAL A 134 114.13 49.51 17.99
N GLU A 135 114.97 48.84 17.19
CA GLU A 135 114.53 47.81 16.24
C GLU A 135 113.90 46.62 16.97
N LEU A 136 114.51 46.15 18.06
CA LEU A 136 113.97 45.10 18.92
C LEU A 136 112.68 45.53 19.65
N ALA A 137 112.54 46.80 20.02
CA ALA A 137 111.28 47.33 20.55
C ALA A 137 110.18 47.40 19.48
N SER A 138 110.52 47.78 18.24
CA SER A 138 109.61 47.80 17.09
C SER A 138 109.14 46.39 16.71
N ALA A 139 110.06 45.43 16.62
CA ALA A 139 109.74 44.02 16.40
C ALA A 139 108.85 43.45 17.51
N LYS A 140 109.11 43.79 18.78
CA LYS A 140 108.23 43.45 19.91
C LYS A 140 106.86 44.14 19.86
N ALA A 141 106.74 45.32 19.25
CA ALA A 141 105.46 45.99 19.07
C ALA A 141 104.63 45.31 17.97
N GLU A 142 105.23 45.00 16.82
CA GLU A 142 104.54 44.25 15.76
C GLU A 142 104.21 42.80 16.19
N LEU A 143 105.05 42.15 17.01
CA LEU A 143 104.70 40.83 17.59
C LEU A 143 103.50 40.89 18.54
N ARG A 144 103.34 41.96 19.35
CA ARG A 144 102.11 42.15 20.15
C ARG A 144 100.90 42.36 19.23
N LYS A 145 101.01 43.28 18.27
CA LYS A 145 99.95 43.56 17.29
C LYS A 145 99.52 42.31 16.50
N LEU A 146 100.46 41.44 16.13
CA LEU A 146 100.17 40.16 15.51
C LEU A 146 99.46 39.18 16.47
N ARG A 147 99.84 39.15 17.76
CA ARG A 147 99.13 38.35 18.79
C ARG A 147 97.70 38.85 19.01
N ASN A 148 97.51 40.16 19.25
CA ASN A 148 96.19 40.78 19.32
C ASN A 148 95.32 40.46 18.08
N MET A 149 95.88 40.55 16.87
CA MET A 149 95.15 40.19 15.64
C MET A 149 94.94 38.69 15.44
N MET A 150 95.58 37.80 16.21
CA MET A 150 95.24 36.38 16.26
C MET A 150 94.16 36.13 17.33
N GLU A 151 94.28 36.75 18.51
CA GLU A 151 93.29 36.72 19.59
C GLU A 151 91.92 37.22 19.07
N GLU A 152 91.85 38.40 18.43
CA GLU A 152 90.65 38.95 17.77
C GLU A 152 90.08 38.01 16.68
N ARG A 153 90.90 37.15 16.08
CA ARG A 153 90.47 36.18 15.05
C ARG A 153 90.01 34.86 15.66
N GLU A 154 90.58 34.45 16.78
CA GLU A 154 90.18 33.27 17.53
C GLU A 154 88.84 33.51 18.24
N GLU A 155 88.63 34.71 18.81
CA GLU A 155 87.31 35.17 19.29
C GLU A 155 86.27 35.16 18.17
N MET A 156 86.56 35.78 17.01
CA MET A 156 85.67 35.76 15.84
C MET A 156 85.38 34.34 15.31
N ILE A 157 86.34 33.42 15.42
CA ILE A 157 86.15 32.00 15.06
C ILE A 157 85.31 31.26 16.11
N ALA A 158 85.36 31.65 17.38
CA ALA A 158 84.47 31.11 18.41
C ALA A 158 83.03 31.59 18.21
N GLU A 159 82.80 32.89 18.03
CA GLU A 159 81.48 33.46 17.74
C GLU A 159 80.83 32.79 16.51
N LEU A 160 81.59 32.58 15.44
CA LEU A 160 81.10 31.91 14.22
C LEU A 160 80.84 30.40 14.39
N LYS A 161 81.45 29.73 15.37
CA LYS A 161 81.12 28.34 15.74
C LYS A 161 79.83 28.29 16.55
N ASP A 162 79.73 29.11 17.59
CA ASP A 162 78.52 29.19 18.43
C ASP A 162 77.29 29.55 17.58
N GLU A 163 77.44 30.47 16.63
CA GLU A 163 76.38 30.84 15.69
C GLU A 163 76.12 29.76 14.60
N ALA A 164 77.04 28.83 14.37
CA ALA A 164 76.82 27.66 13.51
C ALA A 164 76.09 26.53 14.27
N GLU A 165 76.52 26.22 15.49
CA GLU A 165 75.87 25.23 16.37
C GLU A 165 74.43 25.65 16.72
N ALA A 166 74.21 26.93 17.00
CA ALA A 166 72.86 27.48 17.21
C ALA A 166 71.96 27.34 15.97
N ARG A 167 72.53 27.45 14.75
CA ARG A 167 71.79 27.19 13.50
C ARG A 167 71.51 25.70 13.30
N GLU A 168 72.46 24.82 13.60
CA GLU A 168 72.26 23.36 13.51
C GLU A 168 71.16 22.87 14.46
N VAL A 169 71.17 23.33 15.72
CA VAL A 169 70.09 23.05 16.70
C VAL A 169 68.73 23.53 16.19
N ASN A 170 68.66 24.70 15.55
CA ASN A 170 67.40 25.20 15.00
C ASN A 170 66.97 24.44 13.72
N ILE A 171 67.91 24.00 12.88
CA ILE A 171 67.63 23.11 11.74
C ILE A 171 67.06 21.77 12.24
N LEU A 172 67.60 21.19 13.31
CA LEU A 172 67.10 19.94 13.90
C LEU A 172 65.67 20.10 14.45
N LYS A 173 65.36 21.21 15.14
CA LYS A 173 63.98 21.52 15.59
C LYS A 173 63.02 21.60 14.40
N MET A 174 63.35 22.38 13.36
CA MET A 174 62.51 22.52 12.17
C MET A 174 62.34 21.18 11.41
N GLN A 175 63.33 20.28 11.47
CA GLN A 175 63.20 18.92 10.94
C GLN A 175 62.27 18.04 11.78
N GLN A 176 62.28 18.16 13.12
CA GLN A 176 61.37 17.47 14.02
C GLN A 176 59.93 17.97 13.85
N GLU A 177 59.71 19.29 13.88
CA GLU A 177 58.39 19.91 13.64
C GLU A 177 57.80 19.46 12.30
N ARG A 178 58.61 19.42 11.24
CA ARG A 178 58.20 18.86 9.93
C ARG A 178 57.81 17.39 10.01
N LEU A 179 58.50 16.57 10.81
CA LEU A 179 58.16 15.15 11.01
C LEU A 179 56.87 14.98 11.81
N GLU A 180 56.57 15.88 12.74
CA GLU A 180 55.33 15.89 13.53
C GLU A 180 54.15 16.33 12.66
N LEU A 181 54.27 17.44 11.91
CA LEU A 181 53.28 17.87 10.92
C LEU A 181 53.00 16.80 9.85
N VAL A 182 53.99 15.96 9.47
CA VAL A 182 53.79 14.82 8.55
C VAL A 182 53.06 13.64 9.21
N LYS A 183 53.17 13.44 10.54
CA LYS A 183 52.33 12.47 11.27
C LYS A 183 50.89 12.98 11.34
N ASP A 184 50.70 14.23 11.70
CA ASP A 184 49.38 14.86 11.84
C ASP A 184 48.63 14.90 10.51
N ALA A 185 49.33 15.22 9.41
CA ALA A 185 48.75 15.18 8.06
C ALA A 185 48.33 13.77 7.62
N ARG A 186 48.98 12.71 8.14
CA ARG A 186 48.57 11.31 7.92
C ARG A 186 47.36 10.96 8.76
N ALA A 187 47.39 11.21 10.07
CA ALA A 187 46.24 10.97 10.95
C ALA A 187 44.99 11.73 10.48
N ALA A 188 45.14 12.98 10.04
CA ALA A 188 44.06 13.76 9.43
C ALA A 188 43.59 13.22 8.06
N LYS A 189 44.41 12.45 7.34
CA LYS A 189 43.95 11.66 6.18
C LYS A 189 43.18 10.43 6.66
N ASP A 190 43.73 9.64 7.57
CA ASP A 190 43.12 8.41 8.06
C ASP A 190 41.73 8.67 8.68
N TYR A 191 41.54 9.78 9.40
CA TYR A 191 40.23 10.23 9.88
C TYR A 191 39.27 10.72 8.77
N ARG A 192 39.77 11.23 7.64
CA ARG A 192 38.91 11.54 6.48
C ARG A 192 38.47 10.27 5.76
N ASP A 193 39.38 9.35 5.52
CA ASP A 193 39.09 8.02 4.97
C ASP A 193 38.05 7.28 5.85
N GLU A 194 38.17 7.37 7.18
CA GLU A 194 37.17 6.84 8.12
C GLU A 194 35.83 7.57 8.05
N LEU A 195 35.82 8.92 8.00
CA LEU A 195 34.60 9.71 7.85
C LEU A 195 33.88 9.42 6.53
N GLU A 196 34.58 9.26 5.41
CA GLU A 196 34.01 8.86 4.12
C GLU A 196 33.40 7.45 4.21
N CYS A 197 34.08 6.50 4.86
CA CYS A 197 33.55 5.18 5.14
C CYS A 197 32.29 5.21 6.04
N LEU A 198 32.23 6.12 7.01
CA LEU A 198 31.07 6.31 7.88
C LEU A 198 29.91 7.01 7.14
N GLN A 199 30.19 7.97 6.28
CA GLN A 199 29.19 8.62 5.41
C GLN A 199 28.56 7.62 4.44
N HIS A 200 29.35 6.74 3.83
CA HIS A 200 28.80 5.68 2.97
C HIS A 200 27.98 4.65 3.77
N LYS A 201 28.35 4.36 5.03
CA LYS A 201 27.52 3.52 5.92
C LYS A 201 26.20 4.21 6.28
N LEU A 202 26.22 5.51 6.58
CA LEU A 202 25.03 6.31 6.87
C LEU A 202 24.09 6.37 5.66
N ALA A 203 24.60 6.73 4.48
CA ALA A 203 23.82 6.76 3.24
C ALA A 203 23.29 5.38 2.80
N ASN A 204 23.83 4.28 3.33
CA ASN A 204 23.25 2.94 3.18
C ASN A 204 22.19 2.64 4.25
N TYR A 205 22.37 3.13 5.48
CA TYR A 205 21.36 3.07 6.54
C TYR A 205 20.10 3.87 6.13
N ASP A 206 20.26 5.09 5.62
CA ASP A 206 19.15 5.95 5.16
C ASP A 206 18.31 5.26 4.06
N LYS A 207 18.96 4.54 3.14
CA LYS A 207 18.28 3.72 2.11
C LYS A 207 17.52 2.56 2.72
N LEU A 208 18.13 1.84 3.67
CA LEU A 208 17.50 0.73 4.38
C LEU A 208 16.32 1.20 5.26
N GLU A 209 16.40 2.38 5.87
CA GLU A 209 15.30 3.00 6.60
C GLU A 209 14.17 3.43 5.67
N ALA A 210 14.49 4.07 4.54
CA ALA A 210 13.50 4.41 3.51
C ALA A 210 12.80 3.16 2.93
N ASP A 211 13.51 2.06 2.72
CA ASP A 211 12.90 0.78 2.30
C ASP A 211 12.14 0.10 3.44
N ASN A 212 12.55 0.26 4.70
CA ASN A 212 11.80 -0.20 5.87
C ASN A 212 10.46 0.54 6.02
N ILE A 213 10.42 1.85 5.73
CA ILE A 213 9.19 2.65 5.66
C ILE A 213 8.28 2.14 4.55
N LYS A 214 8.78 1.96 3.32
CA LYS A 214 8.00 1.39 2.20
C LYS A 214 7.46 -0.02 2.49
N LEU A 215 8.19 -0.82 3.29
CA LEU A 215 7.74 -2.13 3.72
C LEU A 215 6.65 -2.06 4.81
N LYS A 216 6.71 -1.08 5.71
CA LYS A 216 5.63 -0.79 6.68
C LYS A 216 4.36 -0.31 5.96
N GLU A 217 4.49 0.58 4.99
CA GLU A 217 3.38 1.06 4.15
C GLU A 217 2.67 -0.11 3.44
N LYS A 218 3.44 -0.96 2.73
CA LYS A 218 2.93 -2.18 2.08
C LYS A 218 2.29 -3.18 3.06
N LEU A 219 2.73 -3.21 4.31
CA LEU A 219 2.15 -4.08 5.34
C LEU A 219 0.80 -3.50 5.81
N SER A 220 0.68 -2.18 6.00
CA SER A 220 -0.61 -1.53 6.25
C SER A 220 -1.58 -1.64 5.06
N ASP A 221 -1.09 -1.56 3.81
CA ASP A 221 -1.91 -1.84 2.62
C ASP A 221 -2.42 -3.29 2.64
N LEU A 222 -1.56 -4.25 2.99
CA LEU A 222 -1.92 -5.66 3.05
C LEU A 222 -2.95 -5.95 4.16
N ASP A 223 -2.82 -5.34 5.33
CA ASP A 223 -3.83 -5.45 6.40
C ASP A 223 -5.14 -4.72 6.02
N PHE A 224 -5.09 -3.60 5.27
CA PHE A 224 -6.28 -2.97 4.69
C PHE A 224 -6.99 -3.89 3.69
N PHE A 225 -6.26 -4.47 2.72
CA PHE A 225 -6.84 -5.40 1.75
C PHE A 225 -7.38 -6.67 2.40
N LYS A 226 -6.70 -7.19 3.43
CA LYS A 226 -7.15 -8.33 4.24
C LYS A 226 -8.46 -8.00 4.97
N SER A 227 -8.57 -6.81 5.56
CA SER A 227 -9.80 -6.30 6.19
C SER A 227 -10.94 -6.12 5.17
N ARG A 228 -10.66 -5.59 3.98
CA ARG A 228 -11.67 -5.50 2.90
C ARG A 228 -12.07 -6.88 2.37
N VAL A 229 -11.17 -7.85 2.37
CA VAL A 229 -11.46 -9.25 1.99
C VAL A 229 -12.30 -9.97 3.05
N THR A 230 -12.15 -9.69 4.35
CA THR A 230 -13.07 -10.23 5.38
C THR A 230 -14.44 -9.58 5.27
N GLN A 231 -14.53 -8.25 5.13
CA GLN A 231 -15.80 -7.56 4.86
C GLN A 231 -16.50 -8.09 3.61
N LEU A 232 -15.77 -8.28 2.49
CA LEU A 232 -16.34 -8.84 1.27
C LEU A 232 -16.80 -10.30 1.43
N LYS A 233 -16.24 -11.07 2.37
CA LYS A 233 -16.76 -12.41 2.70
C LYS A 233 -18.04 -12.32 3.52
N GLU A 234 -18.06 -11.49 4.56
CA GLU A 234 -19.25 -11.22 5.37
C GLU A 234 -20.41 -10.69 4.51
N GLU A 235 -20.13 -9.77 3.58
CA GLU A 235 -21.08 -9.27 2.57
C GLU A 235 -21.60 -10.39 1.64
N ASN A 236 -20.73 -11.32 1.21
CA ASN A 236 -21.14 -12.45 0.36
C ASN A 236 -21.90 -13.54 1.13
N GLU A 237 -21.55 -13.81 2.38
CA GLU A 237 -22.23 -14.78 3.25
C GLU A 237 -23.66 -14.30 3.55
N LEU A 238 -23.84 -13.03 3.92
CA LEU A 238 -25.16 -12.40 4.08
C LEU A 238 -25.99 -12.40 2.77
N MET A 239 -25.35 -12.22 1.61
CA MET A 239 -26.01 -12.35 0.31
C MET A 239 -26.42 -13.80 0.00
N GLN A 240 -25.60 -14.79 0.37
CA GLN A 240 -25.95 -16.22 0.22
C GLN A 240 -27.09 -16.64 1.17
N GLU A 241 -27.11 -16.14 2.40
CA GLU A 241 -28.25 -16.32 3.31
C GLU A 241 -29.53 -15.70 2.72
N SER A 242 -29.45 -14.49 2.18
CA SER A 242 -30.57 -13.82 1.51
C SER A 242 -31.08 -14.61 0.28
N CYS A 243 -30.17 -15.09 -0.57
CA CYS A 243 -30.52 -15.98 -1.69
C CYS A 243 -31.20 -17.28 -1.21
N SER A 244 -30.64 -17.95 -0.21
CA SER A 244 -31.22 -19.17 0.38
C SER A 244 -32.62 -18.93 0.95
N ILE A 245 -32.85 -17.79 1.60
CA ILE A 245 -34.20 -17.40 2.09
C ILE A 245 -35.18 -17.21 0.92
N LEU A 246 -34.74 -16.57 -0.17
CA LEU A 246 -35.56 -16.37 -1.38
C LEU A 246 -35.84 -17.70 -2.11
N GLU A 247 -34.86 -18.61 -2.18
CA GLU A 247 -35.03 -19.96 -2.73
C GLU A 247 -36.02 -20.78 -1.90
N ASN A 248 -35.92 -20.74 -0.57
CA ASN A 248 -36.89 -21.37 0.33
C ASN A 248 -38.32 -20.80 0.17
N GLN A 249 -38.45 -19.48 -0.05
CA GLN A 249 -39.74 -18.85 -0.35
C GLN A 249 -40.28 -19.27 -1.71
N LEU A 250 -39.44 -19.33 -2.75
CA LEU A 250 -39.81 -19.79 -4.08
C LEU A 250 -40.26 -21.26 -4.05
N GLU A 251 -39.52 -22.14 -3.39
CA GLU A 251 -39.90 -23.55 -3.24
C GLU A 251 -41.20 -23.69 -2.42
N GLN A 252 -41.41 -22.88 -1.37
CA GLN A 252 -42.69 -22.86 -0.64
C GLN A 252 -43.86 -22.41 -1.55
N CYS A 253 -43.63 -21.46 -2.46
CA CYS A 253 -44.61 -21.04 -3.45
C CYS A 253 -44.87 -22.12 -4.52
N GLN A 254 -43.84 -22.80 -5.01
CA GLN A 254 -43.98 -23.95 -5.91
C GLN A 254 -44.77 -25.09 -5.24
N ARG A 255 -44.49 -25.40 -3.96
CA ARG A 255 -45.25 -26.38 -3.16
C ARG A 255 -46.73 -25.98 -2.99
N LYS A 256 -47.03 -24.69 -2.84
CA LYS A 256 -48.44 -24.18 -2.84
C LYS A 256 -49.10 -24.34 -4.21
N VAL A 257 -48.39 -24.05 -5.30
CA VAL A 257 -48.91 -24.20 -6.68
C VAL A 257 -49.17 -25.67 -7.02
N SER A 258 -48.27 -26.59 -6.65
CA SER A 258 -48.50 -28.04 -6.82
C SER A 258 -49.75 -28.50 -6.07
N SER A 259 -49.93 -28.06 -4.82
CA SER A 259 -51.13 -28.36 -4.02
C SER A 259 -52.41 -27.77 -4.63
N HIS A 260 -52.32 -26.63 -5.31
CA HIS A 260 -53.45 -26.06 -6.06
C HIS A 260 -53.82 -26.92 -7.27
N ILE A 261 -52.81 -27.33 -8.08
CA ILE A 261 -53.00 -28.21 -9.24
C ILE A 261 -53.60 -29.57 -8.79
N ASP A 262 -53.12 -30.13 -7.68
CA ASP A 262 -53.67 -31.35 -7.07
C ASP A 262 -55.13 -31.20 -6.64
N MET A 263 -55.61 -29.98 -6.38
CA MET A 263 -57.03 -29.71 -6.07
C MET A 263 -57.84 -29.41 -7.35
N GLU A 264 -57.25 -28.75 -8.35
CA GLU A 264 -57.87 -28.54 -9.66
C GLU A 264 -58.13 -29.87 -10.38
N ILE A 265 -57.20 -30.82 -10.30
CA ILE A 265 -57.39 -32.20 -10.81
C ILE A 265 -58.58 -32.87 -10.11
N LYS A 266 -58.63 -32.84 -8.77
CA LYS A 266 -59.77 -33.41 -8.00
C LYS A 266 -61.10 -32.73 -8.32
N LEU A 267 -61.10 -31.41 -8.53
CA LEU A 267 -62.29 -30.68 -8.97
C LEU A 267 -62.72 -31.06 -10.39
N ALA A 268 -61.78 -31.31 -11.31
CA ALA A 268 -62.07 -31.82 -12.64
C ALA A 268 -62.63 -33.26 -12.59
N ASP A 269 -62.08 -34.13 -11.73
CA ASP A 269 -62.59 -35.48 -11.49
C ASP A 269 -64.02 -35.47 -10.95
N TYR A 270 -64.32 -34.62 -9.96
CA TYR A 270 -65.68 -34.47 -9.45
C TYR A 270 -66.63 -33.87 -10.50
N GLN A 271 -66.18 -32.91 -11.32
CA GLN A 271 -66.99 -32.42 -12.45
C GLN A 271 -67.23 -33.51 -13.51
N TYR A 272 -66.26 -34.39 -13.75
CA TYR A 272 -66.42 -35.53 -14.66
C TYR A 272 -67.43 -36.54 -14.09
N GLN A 273 -67.33 -36.89 -12.80
CA GLN A 273 -68.31 -37.76 -12.12
C GLN A 273 -69.72 -37.15 -12.15
N ILE A 274 -69.89 -35.84 -11.91
CA ILE A 274 -71.18 -35.16 -12.04
C ILE A 274 -71.72 -35.24 -13.46
N LYS A 275 -70.88 -35.03 -14.49
CA LYS A 275 -71.27 -35.20 -15.90
C LYS A 275 -71.66 -36.65 -16.24
N GLN A 276 -70.95 -37.63 -15.68
CA GLN A 276 -71.25 -39.06 -15.82
C GLN A 276 -72.63 -39.37 -15.24
N TYR A 277 -72.89 -38.98 -13.98
CA TYR A 277 -74.20 -39.18 -13.35
C TYR A 277 -75.33 -38.45 -14.07
N LEU A 278 -75.11 -37.23 -14.57
CA LEU A 278 -76.10 -36.52 -15.39
C LEU A 278 -76.37 -37.24 -16.72
N ALA A 279 -75.35 -37.79 -17.37
CA ALA A 279 -75.51 -38.57 -18.61
C ALA A 279 -76.23 -39.91 -18.38
N ASP A 280 -76.08 -40.53 -17.22
CA ASP A 280 -76.81 -41.74 -16.85
C ASP A 280 -78.26 -41.42 -16.44
N ILE A 281 -78.48 -40.34 -15.69
CA ILE A 281 -79.81 -39.81 -15.38
C ILE A 281 -80.59 -39.43 -16.65
N THR A 282 -79.94 -38.87 -17.69
CA THR A 282 -80.65 -38.58 -18.95
C THR A 282 -81.01 -39.85 -19.72
N LYS A 283 -80.15 -40.87 -19.78
CA LYS A 283 -80.49 -42.18 -20.37
C LYS A 283 -81.67 -42.83 -19.65
N ASP A 284 -81.71 -42.75 -18.32
CA ASP A 284 -82.85 -43.28 -17.56
C ASP A 284 -84.13 -42.48 -17.80
N HIS A 285 -84.07 -41.16 -18.00
CA HIS A 285 -85.22 -40.37 -18.46
C HIS A 285 -85.68 -40.76 -19.87
N GLU A 286 -84.77 -40.89 -20.85
CA GLU A 286 -85.09 -41.34 -22.22
C GLU A 286 -85.75 -42.73 -22.21
N LYS A 287 -85.26 -43.62 -21.34
CA LYS A 287 -85.80 -44.97 -21.14
C LYS A 287 -87.18 -44.95 -20.47
N ILE A 288 -87.40 -44.07 -19.50
CA ILE A 288 -88.72 -43.84 -18.89
C ILE A 288 -89.69 -43.26 -19.93
N GLU A 289 -89.26 -42.29 -20.75
CA GLU A 289 -90.07 -41.71 -21.82
C GLU A 289 -90.45 -42.77 -22.87
N HIS A 290 -89.49 -43.58 -23.33
CA HIS A 290 -89.77 -44.71 -24.23
C HIS A 290 -90.77 -45.71 -23.60
N LEU A 291 -90.63 -46.03 -22.31
CA LEU A 291 -91.57 -46.91 -21.61
C LEU A 291 -92.97 -46.28 -21.46
N LEU A 292 -93.07 -44.97 -21.28
CA LEU A 292 -94.35 -44.24 -21.25
C LEU A 292 -95.02 -44.19 -22.63
N VAL A 293 -94.26 -43.94 -23.70
CA VAL A 293 -94.74 -43.95 -25.09
C VAL A 293 -95.21 -45.35 -25.49
N GLU A 294 -94.45 -46.39 -25.12
CA GLU A 294 -94.78 -47.79 -25.38
C GLU A 294 -95.99 -48.27 -24.55
N ASN A 295 -96.07 -47.93 -23.27
CA ASN A 295 -97.25 -48.21 -22.47
C ASN A 295 -98.48 -47.49 -23.05
N GLY A 296 -98.33 -46.23 -23.48
CA GLY A 296 -99.37 -45.49 -24.20
C GLY A 296 -99.72 -46.07 -25.57
N ARG A 297 -98.86 -46.88 -26.21
CA ARG A 297 -99.16 -47.69 -27.41
C ARG A 297 -99.99 -48.92 -27.03
N LEU A 298 -99.55 -49.66 -26.03
CA LEU A 298 -100.23 -50.85 -25.52
C LEU A 298 -101.62 -50.53 -24.95
N GLU A 299 -101.80 -49.39 -24.27
CA GLU A 299 -103.11 -48.90 -23.83
C GLU A 299 -104.05 -48.59 -25.01
N ARG A 300 -103.54 -47.98 -26.09
CA ARG A 300 -104.31 -47.73 -27.31
C ARG A 300 -104.69 -49.03 -27.99
N GLU A 301 -103.76 -49.97 -28.12
CA GLU A 301 -104.03 -51.28 -28.73
C GLU A 301 -105.04 -52.08 -27.90
N LEU A 302 -104.86 -52.16 -26.58
CA LEU A 302 -105.84 -52.75 -25.65
C LEU A 302 -107.22 -52.08 -25.74
N LYS A 303 -107.28 -50.76 -25.94
CA LYS A 303 -108.54 -50.04 -26.17
C LYS A 303 -109.16 -50.39 -27.52
N THR A 304 -108.37 -50.56 -28.58
CA THR A 304 -108.89 -51.04 -29.88
C THR A 304 -109.32 -52.50 -29.85
N GLU A 305 -108.62 -53.37 -29.13
CA GLU A 305 -109.05 -54.77 -28.95
C GLU A 305 -110.31 -54.87 -28.09
N LYS A 306 -110.46 -54.06 -27.04
CA LYS A 306 -111.73 -53.94 -26.30
C LYS A 306 -112.87 -53.39 -27.18
N GLN A 307 -112.57 -52.49 -28.13
CA GLN A 307 -113.56 -52.04 -29.11
C GLN A 307 -113.91 -53.13 -30.14
N LYS A 308 -112.94 -53.97 -30.55
CA LYS A 308 -113.19 -55.15 -31.39
C LYS A 308 -113.95 -56.24 -30.65
N SER A 309 -113.66 -56.50 -29.38
CA SER A 309 -114.43 -57.45 -28.56
C SER A 309 -115.86 -56.97 -28.38
N LEU A 310 -116.09 -55.70 -28.04
CA LEU A 310 -117.43 -55.09 -28.00
C LEU A 310 -118.15 -55.10 -29.37
N ALA A 311 -117.41 -55.09 -30.48
CA ALA A 311 -117.98 -55.23 -31.83
C ALA A 311 -118.25 -56.70 -32.21
N LEU A 312 -117.53 -57.66 -31.62
CA LEU A 312 -117.78 -59.10 -31.74
C LEU A 312 -118.93 -59.53 -30.83
N GLU A 313 -119.01 -59.01 -29.61
CA GLU A 313 -120.14 -59.17 -28.68
C GLU A 313 -121.43 -58.67 -29.36
N ARG A 314 -121.44 -57.44 -29.92
CA ARG A 314 -122.60 -56.96 -30.72
C ARG A 314 -122.92 -57.80 -31.96
N LYS A 315 -121.93 -58.49 -32.55
CA LYS A 315 -122.19 -59.45 -33.65
C LYS A 315 -122.79 -60.76 -33.11
N VAL A 316 -122.35 -61.23 -31.95
CA VAL A 316 -122.92 -62.40 -31.25
C VAL A 316 -124.35 -62.09 -30.77
N GLU A 317 -124.59 -60.91 -30.20
CA GLU A 317 -125.92 -60.40 -29.85
C GLU A 317 -126.82 -60.32 -31.09
N SER A 318 -126.33 -59.74 -32.20
CA SER A 318 -127.04 -59.71 -33.49
C SER A 318 -127.25 -61.09 -34.14
N ILE A 319 -126.59 -62.15 -33.66
CA ILE A 319 -126.84 -63.54 -34.07
C ILE A 319 -127.84 -64.20 -33.10
N ASN A 320 -127.77 -63.89 -31.80
CA ASN A 320 -128.71 -64.33 -30.77
C ASN A 320 -130.13 -63.78 -31.01
N GLU A 321 -130.26 -62.51 -31.41
CA GLU A 321 -131.55 -61.88 -31.75
C GLU A 321 -132.15 -62.35 -33.09
N LYS A 322 -131.46 -63.23 -33.83
CA LYS A 322 -131.86 -63.67 -35.18
C LYS A 322 -131.90 -65.19 -35.35
N ASN A 323 -132.22 -65.94 -34.28
CA ASN A 323 -132.38 -67.38 -34.41
C ASN A 323 -133.48 -68.00 -33.53
N GLU A 324 -134.70 -67.45 -33.63
CA GLU A 324 -135.91 -68.22 -33.37
C GLU A 324 -136.72 -68.44 -34.67
N HIS A 325 -137.14 -69.68 -34.88
CA HIS A 325 -138.17 -70.13 -35.84
C HIS A 325 -137.86 -70.11 -37.37
N CYS A 326 -136.93 -71.00 -37.74
CA CYS A 326 -137.19 -72.15 -38.64
C CYS A 326 -136.95 -72.05 -40.18
N SER A 327 -136.24 -73.09 -40.66
CA SER A 327 -136.25 -73.73 -41.99
C SER A 327 -135.33 -73.25 -43.15
N ARG A 328 -134.43 -74.20 -43.52
CA ARG A 328 -134.13 -74.71 -44.88
C ARG A 328 -133.05 -74.05 -45.77
N GLU A 329 -132.07 -74.89 -46.16
CA GLU A 329 -131.12 -74.79 -47.31
C GLU A 329 -130.08 -73.63 -47.26
N ASP A 330 -128.83 -73.74 -47.72
CA ASP A 330 -127.98 -74.91 -48.07
C ASP A 330 -126.48 -74.49 -48.18
N PHE A 331 -125.55 -75.46 -48.20
CA PHE A 331 -124.08 -75.35 -48.44
C PHE A 331 -123.22 -74.51 -47.45
N GLU A 332 -121.93 -74.77 -47.22
CA GLU A 332 -121.12 -76.01 -47.08
C GLU A 332 -119.66 -75.58 -46.74
N SER A 333 -118.85 -76.47 -46.14
CA SER A 333 -117.46 -76.80 -46.56
C SER A 333 -116.57 -77.34 -45.42
N LEU A 334 -115.75 -78.33 -45.76
CA LEU A 334 -114.50 -78.78 -45.10
C LEU A 334 -114.50 -79.30 -43.63
N GLY A 335 -115.57 -79.17 -42.85
CA GLY A 335 -115.57 -79.62 -41.44
C GLY A 335 -115.65 -81.15 -41.23
N SER A 336 -116.50 -81.83 -42.01
CA SER A 336 -116.89 -83.24 -41.73
C SER A 336 -116.59 -84.21 -42.89
N GLN A 337 -115.91 -83.74 -43.94
CA GLN A 337 -115.77 -84.46 -45.21
C GLN A 337 -114.71 -85.56 -45.19
N MET A 338 -113.80 -85.55 -44.20
CA MET A 338 -112.71 -86.53 -44.06
C MET A 338 -113.13 -87.84 -43.36
N ALA A 339 -114.41 -88.04 -43.01
CA ALA A 339 -114.87 -89.23 -42.28
C ALA A 339 -115.59 -90.29 -43.14
N ASP A 340 -116.09 -89.91 -44.33
CA ASP A 340 -116.85 -90.82 -45.21
C ASP A 340 -116.23 -91.03 -46.62
N ASP A 341 -115.25 -90.23 -47.04
CA ASP A 341 -114.52 -90.50 -48.29
C ASP A 341 -113.70 -91.82 -48.23
N ASP A 342 -113.19 -92.19 -47.04
CA ASP A 342 -112.59 -93.51 -46.78
C ASP A 342 -113.57 -94.67 -47.00
N ARG A 343 -114.88 -94.43 -46.84
CA ARG A 343 -115.93 -95.45 -47.08
C ARG A 343 -116.39 -95.47 -48.53
N LYS A 344 -116.46 -94.31 -49.16
CA LYS A 344 -116.86 -94.18 -50.57
C LYS A 344 -115.82 -94.80 -51.51
N ARG A 345 -114.52 -94.62 -51.23
CA ARG A 345 -113.44 -95.22 -52.03
C ARG A 345 -113.41 -96.75 -51.99
N ILE A 346 -113.82 -97.35 -50.87
CA ILE A 346 -113.95 -98.81 -50.73
C ILE A 346 -115.17 -99.33 -51.53
N LEU A 347 -116.32 -98.66 -51.43
CA LEU A 347 -117.54 -99.06 -52.15
C LEU A 347 -117.42 -98.93 -53.69
N GLU A 348 -116.63 -97.98 -54.19
CA GLU A 348 -116.32 -97.87 -55.63
C GLU A 348 -115.49 -99.07 -56.13
N LEU A 349 -114.48 -99.50 -55.37
CA LEU A 349 -113.69 -100.70 -55.67
C LEU A 349 -114.51 -102.00 -55.57
N GLU A 350 -115.46 -102.07 -54.62
CA GLU A 350 -116.40 -103.20 -54.55
C GLU A 350 -117.37 -103.24 -55.74
N LEU A 351 -117.86 -102.09 -56.22
CA LEU A 351 -118.78 -102.01 -57.36
C LEU A 351 -118.09 -102.34 -58.69
N GLU A 352 -116.80 -102.03 -58.85
CA GLU A 352 -116.02 -102.44 -60.01
C GLU A 352 -115.72 -103.95 -59.99
N ASN A 353 -115.36 -104.52 -58.84
CA ASN A 353 -115.20 -105.98 -58.70
C ASN A 353 -116.53 -106.74 -58.95
N ARG A 354 -117.66 -106.24 -58.43
CA ARG A 354 -118.99 -106.82 -58.66
C ARG A 354 -119.38 -106.80 -60.15
N LYS A 355 -118.94 -105.80 -60.94
CA LYS A 355 -119.20 -105.73 -62.39
C LYS A 355 -118.36 -106.69 -63.25
N LEU A 356 -117.27 -107.24 -62.72
CA LEU A 356 -116.45 -108.24 -63.45
C LEU A 356 -116.78 -109.69 -63.07
N ARG A 357 -117.22 -109.97 -61.84
CA ARG A 357 -117.64 -111.34 -61.45
C ARG A 357 -119.08 -111.69 -61.83
N THR A 358 -119.98 -110.72 -61.98
CA THR A 358 -121.34 -110.95 -62.54
C THR A 358 -121.35 -111.30 -64.04
N LYS A 359 -120.18 -111.36 -64.69
CA LYS A 359 -120.00 -111.98 -66.03
C LYS A 359 -119.64 -113.48 -65.98
N LEU A 360 -119.37 -114.04 -64.80
CA LEU A 360 -118.98 -115.46 -64.62
C LEU A 360 -120.05 -116.30 -63.92
N GLU A 361 -121.20 -115.71 -63.56
CA GLU A 361 -122.31 -116.42 -62.92
C GLU A 361 -123.59 -116.28 -63.76
N ASN A 362 -123.59 -116.95 -64.92
CA ASN A 362 -124.78 -117.31 -65.68
C ASN A 362 -124.44 -118.44 -66.67
N ALA A 363 -124.99 -119.66 -66.61
CA ALA A 363 -125.80 -120.29 -65.55
C ALA A 363 -125.88 -121.82 -65.79
N LYS A 364 -126.43 -122.57 -64.81
CA LYS A 364 -127.07 -123.90 -64.89
C LYS A 364 -126.16 -125.16 -64.88
N ASN A 365 -126.56 -126.28 -64.25
CA ASN A 365 -127.64 -126.51 -63.25
C ASN A 365 -127.43 -127.84 -62.49
N CYS A 366 -128.14 -127.96 -61.35
CA CYS A 366 -128.80 -129.15 -60.78
C CYS A 366 -128.43 -130.58 -61.26
N GLU A 367 -128.01 -131.39 -60.29
CA GLU A 367 -128.62 -132.67 -59.86
C GLU A 367 -128.62 -133.89 -60.82
N GLU A 368 -128.56 -135.16 -60.36
CA GLU A 368 -128.75 -135.69 -59.00
C GLU A 368 -127.86 -136.93 -58.71
N LEU A 369 -128.04 -137.48 -57.50
CA LEU A 369 -127.44 -138.68 -56.89
C LEU A 369 -127.35 -139.93 -57.81
N GLY A 370 -126.34 -140.80 -57.58
CA GLY A 370 -126.29 -142.10 -58.28
C GLY A 370 -124.98 -142.90 -58.19
N GLU A 371 -124.33 -142.90 -57.03
CA GLU A 371 -123.10 -143.64 -56.69
C GLU A 371 -122.82 -144.94 -57.49
N VAL A 372 -121.67 -144.95 -58.20
CA VAL A 372 -120.95 -146.13 -58.74
C VAL A 372 -121.80 -147.22 -59.41
N HIS A 373 -121.87 -147.23 -60.75
CA HIS A 373 -122.17 -148.49 -61.46
C HIS A 373 -121.38 -148.84 -62.74
N ALA A 374 -120.06 -148.75 -62.63
CA ALA A 374 -119.17 -149.88 -62.95
C ALA A 374 -119.38 -150.64 -64.29
N LYS A 375 -119.58 -149.90 -65.39
CA LYS A 375 -119.33 -150.36 -66.77
C LYS A 375 -118.35 -149.38 -67.40
N LEU A 376 -117.05 -149.48 -67.12
CA LEU A 376 -116.11 -150.56 -67.47
C LEU A 376 -116.02 -150.83 -68.98
N LEU A 377 -114.81 -150.56 -69.52
CA LEU A 377 -113.99 -151.60 -70.14
C LEU A 377 -114.45 -152.12 -71.52
N ARG A 378 -114.96 -151.26 -72.41
CA ARG A 378 -115.15 -151.61 -73.85
C ARG A 378 -114.77 -150.49 -74.82
N THR A 379 -115.01 -149.22 -74.49
CA THR A 379 -114.73 -148.06 -75.35
C THR A 379 -113.26 -147.61 -75.38
N GLU A 380 -112.38 -148.30 -74.65
CA GLU A 380 -111.01 -147.84 -74.35
C GLU A 380 -109.94 -148.48 -75.25
N ILE A 381 -110.29 -149.47 -76.07
CA ILE A 381 -109.33 -150.26 -76.86
C ILE A 381 -109.06 -149.66 -78.25
N GLU A 382 -110.10 -149.30 -79.01
CA GLU A 382 -109.97 -148.94 -80.44
C GLU A 382 -109.37 -147.54 -80.68
N LEU A 383 -109.28 -146.69 -79.66
CA LEU A 383 -108.62 -145.37 -79.74
C LEU A 383 -107.10 -145.43 -79.51
N SER A 384 -106.54 -146.62 -79.28
CA SER A 384 -105.13 -146.83 -78.94
C SER A 384 -104.19 -146.74 -80.16
N GLU A 385 -104.45 -147.52 -81.20
CA GLU A 385 -103.45 -147.83 -82.24
C GLU A 385 -103.00 -146.61 -83.07
N LYS A 386 -103.92 -145.68 -83.40
CA LYS A 386 -103.59 -144.46 -84.16
C LYS A 386 -102.96 -143.34 -83.32
N LYS A 387 -102.74 -143.57 -82.03
CA LYS A 387 -102.10 -142.62 -81.12
C LYS A 387 -100.56 -142.77 -81.09
N GLU A 388 -100.04 -143.97 -81.37
CA GLU A 388 -98.61 -144.28 -81.22
C GLU A 388 -97.72 -143.62 -82.29
N GLU A 389 -98.12 -143.62 -83.57
CA GLU A 389 -97.35 -142.95 -84.65
C GLU A 389 -97.15 -141.45 -84.39
N CYS A 390 -98.12 -140.80 -83.77
CA CYS A 390 -98.04 -139.39 -83.39
C CYS A 390 -97.17 -139.17 -82.13
N GLY A 391 -97.04 -140.20 -81.28
CA GLY A 391 -96.24 -140.16 -80.05
C GLY A 391 -94.73 -140.12 -80.30
N VAL A 392 -94.23 -140.90 -81.25
CA VAL A 392 -92.77 -141.01 -81.53
C VAL A 392 -92.19 -139.67 -82.01
N LEU A 393 -92.88 -138.97 -82.92
CA LEU A 393 -92.48 -137.63 -83.37
C LEU A 393 -92.60 -136.57 -82.26
N GLY A 394 -93.58 -136.70 -81.36
CA GLY A 394 -93.70 -135.83 -80.20
C GLY A 394 -92.54 -135.97 -79.21
N GLN A 395 -92.08 -137.21 -78.96
CA GLN A 395 -90.97 -137.48 -78.04
C GLN A 395 -89.65 -136.82 -78.47
N GLN A 396 -89.29 -136.88 -79.75
CA GLN A 396 -88.06 -136.24 -80.24
C GLN A 396 -88.08 -134.72 -80.08
N VAL A 397 -89.22 -134.06 -80.33
CA VAL A 397 -89.37 -132.61 -80.10
C VAL A 397 -89.25 -132.28 -78.61
N GLN A 398 -89.86 -133.09 -77.74
CA GLN A 398 -89.80 -132.90 -76.29
C GLN A 398 -88.37 -133.08 -75.72
N GLU A 399 -87.60 -134.00 -76.26
CA GLU A 399 -86.21 -134.26 -75.85
C GLU A 399 -85.24 -133.12 -76.26
N PHE A 400 -85.43 -132.54 -77.44
CA PHE A 400 -84.73 -131.29 -77.82
C PHE A 400 -85.16 -130.09 -76.98
N GLN A 401 -86.42 -130.00 -76.57
CA GLN A 401 -86.92 -128.91 -75.72
C GLN A 401 -86.42 -129.04 -74.26
N MET A 402 -86.28 -130.26 -73.74
CA MET A 402 -85.64 -130.56 -72.46
C MET A 402 -84.15 -130.16 -72.46
N THR A 403 -83.39 -130.52 -73.50
CA THR A 403 -81.96 -130.17 -73.59
C THR A 403 -81.74 -128.68 -73.79
N LEU A 404 -82.53 -127.99 -74.62
CA LEU A 404 -82.48 -126.53 -74.76
C LEU A 404 -82.78 -125.80 -73.44
N SER A 405 -83.81 -126.21 -72.70
CA SER A 405 -84.15 -125.58 -71.41
C SER A 405 -83.10 -125.85 -70.33
N GLN A 406 -82.46 -127.04 -70.35
CA GLN A 406 -81.35 -127.36 -69.44
C GLN A 406 -80.09 -126.52 -69.74
N VAL A 407 -79.71 -126.35 -71.01
CA VAL A 407 -78.60 -125.47 -71.41
C VAL A 407 -78.91 -124.00 -71.07
N THR A 408 -80.14 -123.54 -71.31
CA THR A 408 -80.58 -122.18 -70.94
C THR A 408 -80.50 -121.96 -69.43
N SER A 409 -80.87 -122.96 -68.60
CA SER A 409 -80.72 -122.91 -67.14
C SER A 409 -79.25 -122.84 -66.69
N GLN A 410 -78.34 -123.54 -67.39
CA GLN A 410 -76.91 -123.44 -67.11
C GLN A 410 -76.35 -122.06 -67.47
N TYR A 411 -76.68 -121.54 -68.66
CA TYR A 411 -76.26 -120.21 -69.09
C TYR A 411 -76.73 -119.12 -68.11
N GLN A 412 -78.00 -119.17 -67.66
CA GLN A 412 -78.53 -118.23 -66.68
C GLN A 412 -77.71 -118.25 -65.38
N LYS A 413 -77.47 -119.44 -64.80
CA LYS A 413 -76.65 -119.60 -63.59
C LYS A 413 -75.22 -119.08 -63.76
N THR A 414 -74.64 -119.20 -64.95
CA THR A 414 -73.31 -118.65 -65.27
C THR A 414 -73.33 -117.12 -65.33
N CYS A 415 -74.38 -116.52 -65.91
CA CYS A 415 -74.58 -115.07 -65.88
C CYS A 415 -74.80 -114.55 -64.45
N ASP A 416 -75.63 -115.23 -63.65
CA ASP A 416 -75.91 -114.84 -62.26
C ASP A 416 -74.63 -114.84 -61.41
N LEU A 417 -73.80 -115.89 -61.52
CA LEU A 417 -72.49 -115.97 -60.86
C LEU A 417 -71.53 -114.87 -61.35
N CYS A 418 -71.53 -114.57 -62.65
CA CYS A 418 -70.69 -113.51 -63.21
C CYS A 418 -71.09 -112.13 -62.68
N ASN A 419 -72.40 -111.88 -62.50
CA ASN A 419 -72.91 -110.65 -61.87
C ASN A 419 -72.48 -110.54 -60.41
N THR A 420 -72.51 -111.64 -59.62
CA THR A 420 -72.02 -111.64 -58.24
C THR A 420 -70.54 -111.26 -58.16
N LEU A 421 -69.70 -111.85 -59.02
CA LEU A 421 -68.26 -111.55 -59.07
C LEU A 421 -67.96 -110.10 -59.50
N VAL A 422 -68.80 -109.50 -60.36
CA VAL A 422 -68.70 -108.07 -60.69
C VAL A 422 -69.06 -107.19 -59.49
N MET A 423 -70.11 -107.53 -58.74
CA MET A 423 -70.48 -106.81 -57.51
C MET A 423 -69.40 -106.90 -56.43
N GLU A 424 -68.79 -108.08 -56.23
CA GLU A 424 -67.66 -108.25 -55.30
C GLU A 424 -66.43 -107.45 -55.73
N ARG A 425 -66.09 -107.44 -57.03
CA ARG A 425 -65.03 -106.59 -57.60
C ARG A 425 -65.29 -105.12 -57.30
N ASP A 426 -66.50 -104.63 -57.57
CA ASP A 426 -66.83 -103.22 -57.45
C ASP A 426 -66.84 -102.75 -56.00
N LEU A 427 -67.34 -103.59 -55.08
CA LEU A 427 -67.27 -103.36 -53.64
C LEU A 427 -65.81 -103.33 -53.14
N ALA A 428 -64.96 -104.27 -53.59
CA ALA A 428 -63.54 -104.28 -53.26
C ALA A 428 -62.79 -103.06 -53.82
N GLN A 429 -63.14 -102.61 -55.03
CA GLN A 429 -62.56 -101.44 -55.67
C GLN A 429 -63.00 -100.12 -54.99
N GLN A 430 -64.25 -100.05 -54.51
CA GLN A 430 -64.77 -98.94 -53.71
C GLN A 430 -64.07 -98.84 -52.35
N ASN A 431 -63.91 -99.97 -51.64
CA ASN A 431 -63.14 -100.04 -50.39
C ASN A 431 -61.68 -99.60 -50.58
N LEU A 432 -61.05 -99.95 -51.72
CA LEU A 432 -59.70 -99.51 -52.07
C LEU A 432 -59.61 -98.00 -52.35
N GLN A 433 -60.64 -97.40 -52.95
CA GLN A 433 -60.71 -95.94 -53.12
C GLN A 433 -60.89 -95.22 -51.77
N GLU A 434 -61.75 -95.73 -50.89
CA GLU A 434 -61.97 -95.12 -49.57
C GLU A 434 -60.72 -95.21 -48.68
N ALA A 435 -60.03 -96.36 -48.70
CA ALA A 435 -58.74 -96.53 -48.02
C ALA A 435 -57.67 -95.55 -48.55
N ARG A 436 -57.57 -95.38 -49.88
CA ARG A 436 -56.65 -94.39 -50.49
C ARG A 436 -57.00 -92.95 -50.09
N LYS A 437 -58.29 -92.61 -50.04
CA LYS A 437 -58.73 -91.27 -49.61
C LYS A 437 -58.31 -90.99 -48.16
N LYS A 438 -58.63 -91.91 -47.24
CA LYS A 438 -58.23 -91.80 -45.82
C LYS A 438 -56.71 -91.70 -45.63
N PHE A 439 -55.92 -92.40 -46.45
CA PHE A 439 -54.46 -92.27 -46.44
C PHE A 439 -53.97 -90.90 -46.92
N SER A 440 -54.60 -90.34 -47.97
CA SER A 440 -54.30 -88.98 -48.46
C SER A 440 -54.70 -87.91 -47.44
N ASP A 441 -55.84 -88.06 -46.77
CA ASP A 441 -56.32 -87.13 -45.77
C ASP A 441 -55.36 -87.10 -44.56
N PHE A 442 -54.98 -88.28 -44.04
CA PHE A 442 -53.98 -88.42 -42.96
C PHE A 442 -52.59 -87.86 -43.36
N GLN A 443 -52.15 -88.08 -44.60
CA GLN A 443 -50.87 -87.54 -45.08
C GLN A 443 -50.87 -86.01 -45.22
N ASN A 444 -52.02 -85.41 -45.56
CA ASN A 444 -52.18 -83.96 -45.57
C ASN A 444 -52.24 -83.37 -44.15
N GLU A 445 -52.91 -84.05 -43.22
CA GLU A 445 -53.01 -83.65 -41.81
C GLU A 445 -51.62 -83.64 -41.14
N GLN A 446 -50.88 -84.75 -41.23
CA GLN A 446 -49.50 -84.84 -40.74
C GLN A 446 -48.56 -83.81 -41.39
N LYS A 447 -48.76 -83.49 -42.68
CA LYS A 447 -47.98 -82.44 -43.36
C LYS A 447 -48.32 -81.04 -42.81
N ASN A 448 -49.59 -80.75 -42.54
CA ASN A 448 -50.01 -79.47 -41.99
C ASN A 448 -49.46 -79.26 -40.58
N ASP A 449 -49.51 -80.28 -39.72
CA ASP A 449 -48.98 -80.17 -38.36
C ASP A 449 -47.45 -80.08 -38.34
N LEU A 450 -46.74 -80.81 -39.22
CA LEU A 450 -45.30 -80.60 -39.42
C LEU A 450 -44.98 -79.18 -39.92
N THR A 451 -45.83 -78.59 -40.76
CA THR A 451 -45.66 -77.21 -41.26
C THR A 451 -45.86 -76.18 -40.14
N LYS A 452 -46.85 -76.37 -39.25
CA LYS A 452 -47.03 -75.54 -38.05
C LYS A 452 -45.83 -75.64 -37.11
N ALA A 453 -45.40 -76.87 -36.79
CA ALA A 453 -44.27 -77.10 -35.89
C ALA A 453 -42.96 -76.46 -36.43
N VAL A 454 -42.75 -76.43 -37.75
CA VAL A 454 -41.65 -75.69 -38.37
C VAL A 454 -41.82 -74.17 -38.20
N SER A 455 -43.03 -73.63 -38.39
CA SER A 455 -43.31 -72.20 -38.17
C SER A 455 -43.06 -71.78 -36.71
N GLU A 456 -43.57 -72.55 -35.75
CA GLU A 456 -43.38 -72.31 -34.31
C GLU A 456 -41.90 -72.42 -33.89
N LEU A 457 -41.15 -73.38 -34.46
CA LEU A 457 -39.70 -73.48 -34.27
C LEU A 457 -38.91 -72.34 -34.92
N GLN A 458 -39.46 -71.71 -35.97
CA GLN A 458 -38.81 -70.60 -36.67
C GLN A 458 -39.07 -69.27 -35.95
N GLU A 459 -40.31 -68.98 -35.54
CA GLU A 459 -40.65 -67.85 -34.67
C GLU A 459 -39.88 -67.91 -33.33
N THR A 460 -39.75 -69.09 -32.73
CA THR A 460 -38.96 -69.26 -31.50
C THR A 460 -37.44 -69.22 -31.73
N LEU A 461 -36.94 -69.45 -32.95
CA LEU A 461 -35.54 -69.21 -33.29
C LEU A 461 -35.27 -67.70 -33.44
N GLU A 462 -36.10 -66.99 -34.21
CA GLU A 462 -36.00 -65.54 -34.42
C GLU A 462 -36.04 -64.78 -33.09
N ALA A 463 -36.99 -65.11 -32.21
CA ALA A 463 -37.06 -64.55 -30.85
C ALA A 463 -35.83 -64.87 -29.96
N LYS A 464 -35.08 -65.96 -30.25
CA LYS A 464 -33.82 -66.26 -29.55
C LYS A 464 -32.65 -65.49 -30.14
N GLU A 465 -32.63 -65.24 -31.45
CA GLU A 465 -31.61 -64.40 -32.09
C GLU A 465 -31.75 -62.93 -31.65
N GLU A 466 -32.97 -62.40 -31.53
CA GLU A 466 -33.21 -61.07 -30.93
C GLU A 466 -32.68 -60.98 -29.49
N ILE A 467 -33.01 -61.96 -28.63
CA ILE A 467 -32.48 -62.00 -27.25
C ILE A 467 -30.95 -62.09 -27.23
N ILE A 468 -30.33 -62.85 -28.13
CA ILE A 468 -28.87 -62.95 -28.26
C ILE A 468 -28.26 -61.62 -28.70
N ASN A 469 -28.90 -60.87 -29.58
CA ASN A 469 -28.43 -59.55 -30.02
C ASN A 469 -28.58 -58.51 -28.91
N CYS A 470 -29.72 -58.43 -28.22
CA CYS A 470 -29.88 -57.59 -27.03
C CYS A 470 -28.85 -57.90 -25.94
N LEU A 471 -28.51 -59.18 -25.71
CA LEU A 471 -27.46 -59.58 -24.76
C LEU A 471 -26.04 -59.22 -25.25
N ARG A 472 -25.79 -59.21 -26.56
CA ARG A 472 -24.51 -58.71 -27.13
C ARG A 472 -24.39 -57.20 -26.96
N GLU A 473 -25.44 -56.44 -27.23
CA GLU A 473 -25.46 -54.98 -27.08
C GLU A 473 -25.29 -54.56 -25.61
N ALA A 474 -26.04 -55.19 -24.70
CA ALA A 474 -25.87 -54.99 -23.25
C ALA A 474 -24.46 -55.35 -22.78
N LYS A 475 -23.85 -56.42 -23.33
CA LYS A 475 -22.45 -56.75 -23.03
C LYS A 475 -21.48 -55.69 -23.56
N ILE A 476 -21.65 -55.21 -24.79
CA ILE A 476 -20.79 -54.16 -25.37
C ILE A 476 -20.86 -52.88 -24.54
N GLN A 477 -22.06 -52.49 -24.09
CA GLN A 477 -22.23 -51.36 -23.17
C GLN A 477 -21.51 -51.60 -21.84
N ALA A 478 -21.66 -52.78 -21.22
CA ALA A 478 -20.95 -53.11 -19.97
C ALA A 478 -19.42 -53.14 -20.13
N ASP A 479 -18.90 -53.73 -21.21
CA ASP A 479 -17.46 -53.76 -21.53
C ASP A 479 -16.91 -52.34 -21.76
N GLU A 480 -17.71 -51.41 -22.31
CA GLU A 480 -17.30 -50.01 -22.54
C GLU A 480 -17.47 -49.11 -21.30
N GLU A 481 -18.49 -49.34 -20.47
CA GLU A 481 -18.59 -48.70 -19.15
C GLU A 481 -17.44 -49.13 -18.22
N LEU A 482 -17.04 -50.40 -18.28
CA LEU A 482 -15.88 -50.91 -17.55
C LEU A 482 -14.58 -50.25 -18.02
N ARG A 483 -14.39 -50.04 -19.33
CA ARG A 483 -13.26 -49.22 -19.85
C ARG A 483 -13.29 -47.80 -19.30
N LYS A 484 -14.44 -47.13 -19.37
CA LYS A 484 -14.62 -45.76 -18.85
C LYS A 484 -14.42 -45.68 -17.33
N ALA A 485 -14.65 -46.75 -16.58
CA ALA A 485 -14.27 -46.84 -15.17
C ALA A 485 -12.74 -46.96 -15.01
N PHE A 486 -12.11 -47.87 -15.74
CA PHE A 486 -10.65 -48.10 -15.68
C PHE A 486 -9.84 -46.87 -16.10
N GLU A 487 -10.28 -46.13 -17.12
CA GLU A 487 -9.68 -44.86 -17.54
C GLU A 487 -9.80 -43.77 -16.45
N ARG A 488 -10.94 -43.68 -15.77
CA ARG A 488 -11.13 -42.75 -14.63
C ARG A 488 -10.24 -43.13 -13.44
N GLU A 489 -10.10 -44.41 -13.14
CA GLU A 489 -9.23 -44.92 -12.08
C GLU A 489 -7.75 -44.65 -12.39
N GLN A 490 -7.32 -44.90 -13.63
CA GLN A 490 -5.96 -44.58 -14.07
C GLN A 490 -5.66 -43.07 -14.05
N ILE A 491 -6.60 -42.21 -14.48
CA ILE A 491 -6.44 -40.76 -14.38
C ILE A 491 -6.27 -40.36 -12.91
N SER A 492 -7.15 -40.86 -12.03
CA SER A 492 -7.09 -40.64 -10.57
C SER A 492 -5.74 -41.08 -9.97
N GLU A 493 -5.21 -42.25 -10.35
CA GLU A 493 -3.90 -42.72 -9.91
C GLU A 493 -2.78 -41.78 -10.36
N THR A 494 -2.79 -41.30 -11.61
CA THR A 494 -1.78 -40.32 -12.06
C THR A 494 -1.90 -38.98 -11.34
N ASP A 495 -3.11 -38.50 -11.04
CA ASP A 495 -3.33 -37.23 -10.33
C ASP A 495 -2.97 -37.33 -8.85
N MET A 496 -3.24 -38.47 -8.20
CA MET A 496 -2.73 -38.80 -6.87
C MET A 496 -1.20 -38.87 -6.86
N GLY A 497 -0.57 -39.41 -7.91
CA GLY A 497 0.88 -39.38 -8.10
C GLY A 497 1.44 -37.95 -8.19
N LYS A 498 0.80 -37.08 -9.00
CA LYS A 498 1.16 -35.65 -9.13
C LYS A 498 0.96 -34.89 -7.81
N LEU A 499 -0.12 -35.16 -7.08
CA LEU A 499 -0.39 -34.61 -5.76
C LEU A 499 0.67 -35.05 -4.73
N LYS A 500 1.09 -36.32 -4.76
CA LYS A 500 2.12 -36.84 -3.86
C LYS A 500 3.51 -36.25 -4.14
N SER A 501 3.88 -36.05 -5.41
CA SER A 501 5.09 -35.31 -5.79
C SER A 501 5.05 -33.88 -5.25
N LYS A 502 3.96 -33.16 -5.52
CA LYS A 502 3.76 -31.78 -5.03
C LYS A 502 3.80 -31.69 -3.51
N LEU A 503 3.22 -32.66 -2.79
CA LEU A 503 3.27 -32.71 -1.32
C LEU A 503 4.73 -32.82 -0.85
N GLN A 504 5.48 -33.78 -1.37
CA GLN A 504 6.90 -33.98 -1.05
C GLN A 504 7.76 -32.76 -1.42
N GLU A 505 7.47 -32.10 -2.55
CA GLU A 505 8.09 -30.83 -2.95
C GLU A 505 7.78 -29.71 -1.94
N THR A 506 6.54 -29.59 -1.46
CA THR A 506 6.16 -28.61 -0.43
C THR A 506 6.72 -28.91 0.96
N GLU A 507 6.84 -30.18 1.34
CA GLU A 507 7.50 -30.60 2.58
C GLU A 507 9.00 -30.25 2.53
N GLN A 508 9.66 -30.47 1.39
CA GLN A 508 11.06 -30.12 1.21
C GLN A 508 11.30 -28.61 1.17
N THR A 509 10.41 -27.81 0.56
CA THR A 509 10.53 -26.35 0.63
C THR A 509 10.23 -25.80 2.03
N ALA A 510 9.24 -26.34 2.74
CA ALA A 510 8.98 -25.99 4.13
C ALA A 510 10.19 -26.29 5.04
N HIS A 511 10.80 -27.47 4.91
CA HIS A 511 12.01 -27.82 5.67
C HIS A 511 13.22 -26.92 5.33
N ASN A 512 13.36 -26.51 4.07
CA ASN A 512 14.41 -25.57 3.67
C ASN A 512 14.15 -24.14 4.20
N LEU A 513 12.89 -23.71 4.26
CA LEU A 513 12.48 -22.42 4.83
C LEU A 513 12.65 -22.38 6.35
N GLU A 514 12.35 -23.48 7.06
CA GLU A 514 12.58 -23.60 8.51
C GLU A 514 14.08 -23.45 8.83
N LYS A 515 14.96 -24.07 8.05
CA LYS A 515 16.42 -23.88 8.15
C LYS A 515 16.88 -22.45 7.86
N GLN A 516 16.31 -21.78 6.86
CA GLN A 516 16.61 -20.36 6.59
C GLN A 516 16.14 -19.46 7.74
N LYS A 517 14.97 -19.74 8.32
CA LYS A 517 14.45 -19.07 9.51
C LYS A 517 15.36 -19.28 10.73
N GLU A 518 15.84 -20.50 10.99
CA GLU A 518 16.82 -20.76 12.06
C GLU A 518 18.13 -19.98 11.87
N LEU A 519 18.65 -19.90 10.63
CA LEU A 519 19.84 -19.10 10.32
C LEU A 519 19.60 -17.60 10.57
N LEU A 520 18.46 -17.05 10.11
CA LEU A 520 18.10 -15.65 10.30
C LEU A 520 17.79 -15.30 11.77
N GLU A 521 17.21 -16.23 12.54
CA GLU A 521 17.00 -16.09 13.99
C GLU A 521 18.36 -16.02 14.72
N ASN A 522 19.33 -16.86 14.31
CA ASN A 522 20.69 -16.84 14.84
C ASN A 522 21.46 -15.56 14.44
N GLU A 523 21.37 -15.10 13.19
CA GLU A 523 21.95 -13.82 12.77
C GLU A 523 21.33 -12.63 13.52
N ARG A 524 20.00 -12.64 13.74
CA ARG A 524 19.31 -11.64 14.57
C ARG A 524 19.79 -11.65 16.02
N ASN A 525 20.05 -12.82 16.59
CA ASN A 525 20.57 -12.94 17.95
C ASN A 525 22.03 -12.46 18.05
N ILE A 526 22.86 -12.71 17.04
CA ILE A 526 24.24 -12.19 16.96
C ILE A 526 24.22 -10.66 16.78
N GLN A 527 23.38 -10.12 15.89
CA GLN A 527 23.14 -8.68 15.73
C GLN A 527 22.74 -8.03 17.06
N LYS A 528 21.77 -8.60 17.78
CA LYS A 528 21.31 -8.11 19.09
C LYS A 528 22.44 -8.07 20.12
N ALA A 529 23.25 -9.13 20.21
CA ALA A 529 24.42 -9.21 21.09
C ALA A 529 25.61 -8.31 20.65
N ILE A 530 25.55 -7.69 19.47
CA ILE A 530 26.45 -6.61 19.04
C ILE A 530 25.84 -5.26 19.43
N SER A 531 24.56 -5.02 19.18
CA SER A 531 23.86 -3.78 19.58
C SER A 531 23.94 -3.53 21.08
N GLU A 532 23.63 -4.52 21.93
CA GLU A 532 23.71 -4.41 23.39
C GLU A 532 25.13 -4.03 23.88
N ARG A 533 26.16 -4.43 23.13
CA ARG A 533 27.57 -4.10 23.42
C ARG A 533 27.94 -2.69 22.97
N LEU A 534 27.42 -2.25 21.82
CA LEU A 534 27.58 -0.89 21.33
C LEU A 534 26.83 0.11 22.22
N GLU A 535 25.63 -0.22 22.68
CA GLU A 535 24.87 0.54 23.69
C GLU A 535 25.68 0.68 24.99
N GLY A 536 26.31 -0.41 25.46
CA GLY A 536 27.23 -0.39 26.60
C GLY A 536 28.41 0.58 26.41
N HIS A 537 29.06 0.58 25.25
CA HIS A 537 30.15 1.52 24.94
C HIS A 537 29.66 2.96 24.74
N ILE A 538 28.45 3.18 24.23
CA ILE A 538 27.84 4.52 24.13
C ILE A 538 27.61 5.07 25.54
N GLU A 539 27.11 4.26 26.48
CA GLU A 539 26.91 4.69 27.87
C GLU A 539 28.23 4.91 28.61
N GLU A 540 29.23 4.04 28.40
CA GLU A 540 30.60 4.23 28.89
C GLU A 540 31.20 5.57 28.39
N ASN A 541 30.95 5.93 27.13
CA ASN A 541 31.42 7.18 26.54
C ASN A 541 30.60 8.40 27.01
N ARG A 542 29.30 8.27 27.26
CA ARG A 542 28.49 9.31 27.94
C ARG A 542 29.04 9.62 29.34
N LEU A 543 29.39 8.59 30.11
CA LEU A 543 30.00 8.75 31.44
C LEU A 543 31.38 9.44 31.35
N LYS A 544 32.19 9.13 30.32
CA LYS A 544 33.45 9.86 30.05
C LYS A 544 33.21 11.33 29.71
N ILE A 545 32.25 11.63 28.83
CA ILE A 545 31.87 13.02 28.46
C ILE A 545 31.39 13.79 29.70
N MET A 546 30.48 13.23 30.49
CA MET A 546 30.00 13.84 31.73
C MET A 546 31.14 14.10 32.73
N ASN A 547 32.13 13.21 32.81
CA ASN A 547 33.32 13.43 33.64
C ASN A 547 34.22 14.56 33.09
N VAL A 548 34.41 14.65 31.77
CA VAL A 548 35.13 15.77 31.13
C VAL A 548 34.40 17.09 31.36
N GLU A 549 33.08 17.16 31.18
CA GLU A 549 32.28 18.33 31.52
C GLU A 549 32.41 18.75 32.99
N ASN A 550 32.43 17.78 33.91
CA ASN A 550 32.60 18.04 35.34
C ASN A 550 34.02 18.50 35.70
N ILE A 551 35.03 18.14 34.90
CA ILE A 551 36.39 18.68 35.00
C ILE A 551 36.44 20.09 34.41
N GLN A 552 35.81 20.33 33.26
CA GLN A 552 35.74 21.63 32.61
C GLN A 552 35.03 22.66 33.50
N LYS A 553 33.86 22.34 34.07
CA LYS A 553 33.12 23.21 35.01
C LYS A 553 33.94 23.56 36.26
N LYS A 554 34.87 22.69 36.68
CA LYS A 554 35.84 22.97 37.76
C LYS A 554 36.95 23.89 37.26
N LEU A 555 37.52 23.64 36.08
CA LEU A 555 38.54 24.49 35.46
C LEU A 555 38.02 25.92 35.26
N GLU A 556 36.84 26.10 34.65
CA GLU A 556 36.14 27.38 34.50
C GLU A 556 35.92 28.11 35.84
N SER A 557 35.77 27.36 36.94
CA SER A 557 35.64 27.94 38.29
C SER A 557 36.98 28.31 38.92
N CYS A 558 38.05 27.59 38.61
CA CYS A 558 39.41 28.00 38.97
C CYS A 558 39.87 29.21 38.15
N GLU A 559 39.56 29.26 36.86
CA GLU A 559 39.88 30.39 35.97
C GLU A 559 39.16 31.67 36.42
N ARG A 560 37.87 31.59 36.79
CA ARG A 560 37.15 32.72 37.40
C ARG A 560 37.82 33.19 38.69
N ALA A 561 38.17 32.29 39.61
CA ALA A 561 38.85 32.65 40.86
C ALA A 561 40.25 33.26 40.62
N VAL A 562 40.99 32.78 39.60
CA VAL A 562 42.27 33.37 39.18
C VAL A 562 42.09 34.75 38.56
N MET A 563 41.02 34.97 37.78
CA MET A 563 40.69 36.28 37.21
C MET A 563 40.25 37.29 38.27
N GLU A 564 39.45 36.88 39.25
CA GLU A 564 39.06 37.68 40.43
C GLU A 564 40.28 38.02 41.30
N SER A 565 41.19 37.07 41.51
CA SER A 565 42.47 37.32 42.18
C SER A 565 43.33 38.33 41.40
N ARG A 566 43.41 38.18 40.08
CA ARG A 566 44.15 39.09 39.20
C ARG A 566 43.56 40.49 39.14
N SER A 567 42.23 40.65 39.14
CA SER A 567 41.61 41.97 39.23
C SER A 567 41.91 42.62 40.58
N ARG A 568 41.83 41.88 41.70
CA ARG A 568 42.19 42.43 43.02
C ARG A 568 43.68 42.80 43.13
N VAL A 569 44.59 42.07 42.46
CA VAL A 569 46.00 42.47 42.35
C VAL A 569 46.15 43.76 41.55
N ASN A 570 45.47 43.90 40.40
CA ASN A 570 45.49 45.13 39.60
C ASN A 570 44.93 46.34 40.37
N GLU A 571 43.86 46.14 41.16
CA GLU A 571 43.30 47.16 42.06
C GLU A 571 44.34 47.58 43.11
N LEU A 572 44.93 46.63 43.84
CA LEU A 572 45.97 46.88 44.85
C LEU A 572 47.21 47.57 44.25
N GLU A 573 47.63 47.21 43.03
CA GLU A 573 48.67 47.95 42.31
C GLU A 573 48.25 49.38 42.00
N SER A 574 46.99 49.62 41.62
CA SER A 574 46.49 50.98 41.36
C SER A 574 46.39 51.82 42.65
N GLU A 575 45.92 51.24 43.75
CA GLU A 575 45.91 51.84 45.09
C GLU A 575 47.35 52.21 45.52
N ASN A 576 48.31 51.29 45.35
CA ASN A 576 49.71 51.50 45.69
C ASN A 576 50.37 52.58 44.81
N ARG A 577 50.08 52.63 43.50
CA ARG A 577 50.54 53.72 42.61
C ARG A 577 49.96 55.07 43.03
N GLN A 578 48.69 55.14 43.42
CA GLN A 578 48.07 56.38 43.93
C GLN A 578 48.69 56.83 45.26
N LEU A 579 48.92 55.91 46.20
CA LEU A 579 49.57 56.21 47.48
C LEU A 579 51.01 56.72 47.27
N ASN A 580 51.78 56.13 46.35
CA ASN A 580 53.11 56.64 45.99
C ASN A 580 53.04 58.04 45.35
N GLN A 581 52.06 58.32 44.49
CA GLN A 581 51.85 59.66 43.94
C GLN A 581 51.49 60.68 45.02
N GLN A 582 50.63 60.34 45.98
CA GLN A 582 50.31 61.19 47.13
C GLN A 582 51.54 61.45 48.01
N LEU A 583 52.36 60.42 48.26
CA LEU A 583 53.59 60.53 49.05
C LEU A 583 54.59 61.47 48.36
N VAL A 584 54.82 61.31 47.05
CA VAL A 584 55.69 62.19 46.25
C VAL A 584 55.16 63.64 46.22
N TYR A 585 53.85 63.83 46.08
CA TYR A 585 53.24 65.16 46.13
C TYR A 585 53.45 65.82 47.51
N LEU A 586 53.20 65.09 48.60
CA LEU A 586 53.37 65.60 49.96
C LEU A 586 54.85 65.89 50.28
N GLN A 587 55.77 65.06 49.77
CA GLN A 587 57.22 65.30 49.84
C GLN A 587 57.59 66.63 49.15
N LEU A 588 57.08 66.87 47.94
CA LEU A 588 57.32 68.10 47.19
C LEU A 588 56.74 69.33 47.88
N GLU A 589 55.53 69.22 48.44
CA GLU A 589 54.89 70.31 49.20
C GLU A 589 55.66 70.63 50.50
N LEU A 590 56.25 69.62 51.15
CA LEU A 590 57.13 69.81 52.30
C LEU A 590 58.46 70.47 51.92
N GLU A 591 59.10 70.10 50.80
CA GLU A 591 60.32 70.78 50.33
C GLU A 591 60.05 72.23 49.89
N LEU A 592 58.91 72.51 49.25
CA LEU A 592 58.48 73.88 48.97
C LEU A 592 58.32 74.69 50.26
N LYS A 593 57.60 74.17 51.26
CA LYS A 593 57.43 74.84 52.58
C LYS A 593 58.75 75.02 53.34
N LYS A 594 59.73 74.12 53.18
CA LYS A 594 61.10 74.33 53.70
C LYS A 594 61.81 75.47 52.97
N MET A 595 61.77 75.47 51.63
CA MET A 595 62.40 76.51 50.81
C MET A 595 61.81 77.90 51.10
N ASP A 596 60.49 78.02 51.24
CA ASP A 596 59.86 79.31 51.50
C ASP A 596 60.12 79.81 52.92
N ARG A 597 60.17 78.93 53.94
CA ARG A 597 60.69 79.30 55.28
C ARG A 597 62.14 79.79 55.22
N LEU A 598 63.01 79.10 54.50
CA LEU A 598 64.41 79.52 54.32
C LEU A 598 64.53 80.87 53.57
N ARG A 599 63.58 81.19 52.69
CA ARG A 599 63.48 82.51 52.04
C ARG A 599 62.99 83.58 53.01
N GLU A 600 61.98 83.29 53.83
CA GLU A 600 61.50 84.17 54.89
C GLU A 600 62.60 84.46 55.93
N ASP A 601 63.29 83.43 56.43
CA ASP A 601 64.43 83.55 57.34
C ASP A 601 65.56 84.39 56.71
N LEU A 602 65.86 84.19 55.42
CA LEU A 602 66.86 84.98 54.70
C LEU A 602 66.43 86.45 54.53
N VAL A 603 65.14 86.71 54.29
CA VAL A 603 64.58 88.08 54.22
C VAL A 603 64.61 88.75 55.60
N VAL A 604 64.28 88.03 56.67
CA VAL A 604 64.34 88.50 58.06
C VAL A 604 65.79 88.73 58.51
N ALA A 605 66.73 87.88 58.11
CA ALA A 605 68.16 88.12 58.33
C ALA A 605 68.63 89.38 57.57
N LYS A 606 68.22 89.52 56.30
CA LYS A 606 68.57 90.67 55.46
C LYS A 606 67.97 91.99 55.98
N SER A 607 66.74 91.99 56.49
CA SER A 607 66.15 93.18 57.13
C SER A 607 66.87 93.51 58.44
N ARG A 608 67.13 92.53 59.32
CA ARG A 608 67.93 92.73 60.54
C ARG A 608 69.33 93.29 60.23
N CYS A 609 70.00 92.82 59.19
CA CYS A 609 71.28 93.40 58.73
C CYS A 609 71.11 94.82 58.18
N SER A 610 70.04 95.09 57.42
CA SER A 610 69.73 96.43 56.91
C SER A 610 69.42 97.42 58.05
N ASP A 611 68.69 97.00 59.08
CA ASP A 611 68.38 97.78 60.26
C ASP A 611 69.63 98.04 61.10
N LEU A 612 70.51 97.03 61.27
CA LEU A 612 71.80 97.20 61.94
C LEU A 612 72.70 98.18 61.17
N ILE A 613 72.79 98.05 59.83
CA ILE A 613 73.51 99.00 58.98
C ILE A 613 72.91 100.41 59.07
N SER A 614 71.57 100.53 59.16
CA SER A 614 70.89 101.82 59.28
C SER A 614 71.10 102.45 60.66
N ARG A 615 71.10 101.66 61.74
CA ARG A 615 71.48 102.09 63.10
C ARG A 615 72.94 102.51 63.16
N LEU A 616 73.87 101.73 62.59
CA LEU A 616 75.29 102.08 62.50
C LEU A 616 75.50 103.38 61.71
N ARG A 617 74.84 103.55 60.55
CA ARG A 617 74.89 104.82 59.79
C ARG A 617 74.31 105.99 60.59
N SER A 618 73.20 105.79 61.30
CA SER A 618 72.60 106.81 62.17
C SER A 618 73.53 107.22 63.32
N ILE A 619 74.24 106.26 63.93
CA ILE A 619 75.26 106.49 64.95
C ILE A 619 76.46 107.24 64.35
N CYS A 620 76.98 106.83 63.19
CA CYS A 620 78.05 107.57 62.49
C CYS A 620 77.66 109.01 62.15
N VAL A 621 76.42 109.24 61.70
CA VAL A 621 75.89 110.58 61.43
C VAL A 621 75.72 111.40 62.72
N SER A 622 75.25 110.79 63.80
CA SER A 622 75.17 111.44 65.13
C SER A 622 76.55 111.85 65.66
N ILE A 623 77.57 111.01 65.46
CA ILE A 623 78.96 111.29 65.82
C ILE A 623 79.51 112.46 64.97
N GLN A 624 79.25 112.46 63.67
CA GLN A 624 79.69 113.52 62.75
C GLN A 624 78.99 114.87 63.01
N LEU A 625 77.71 114.86 63.37
CA LEU A 625 76.94 116.09 63.65
C LEU A 625 77.29 116.73 65.01
N ASN A 626 77.77 115.95 65.98
CA ASN A 626 78.17 116.45 67.30
C ASN A 626 79.64 116.93 67.37
N GLY A 627 80.31 117.12 66.21
CA GLY A 627 81.66 117.70 66.15
C GLY A 627 82.80 116.80 66.61
N GLY A 628 82.54 115.50 66.81
CA GLY A 628 83.56 114.52 67.20
C GLY A 628 84.49 114.18 66.04
N LYS A 629 85.79 114.50 66.18
CA LYS A 629 86.84 113.86 65.36
C LYS A 629 87.00 112.41 65.81
N CYS A 630 86.53 111.46 65.01
CA CYS A 630 86.89 110.05 65.17
C CYS A 630 88.09 109.69 64.30
N GLU A 631 89.29 109.94 64.82
CA GLU A 631 90.40 109.01 64.59
C GLU A 631 90.20 107.77 65.50
N VAL A 632 90.91 106.67 65.21
CA VAL A 632 90.59 105.34 65.76
C VAL A 632 91.58 104.91 66.83
N GLU A 633 91.09 104.59 68.02
CA GLU A 633 91.69 103.70 69.02
C GLU A 633 90.51 103.05 69.81
N MET A 634 90.35 101.73 69.98
CA MET A 634 91.24 100.61 70.37
C MET A 634 91.44 100.47 71.90
N VAL A 635 91.51 99.20 72.36
CA VAL A 635 91.93 98.74 73.71
C VAL A 635 90.92 99.10 74.82
N GLN A 636 90.05 98.18 75.27
CA GLN A 636 90.28 97.05 76.22
C GLN A 636 90.27 97.47 77.72
N SER A 637 90.21 96.46 78.60
CA SER A 637 90.27 96.52 80.09
C SER A 637 89.00 96.96 80.82
N THR A 638 88.62 96.40 81.97
CA THR A 638 88.99 95.12 82.64
C THR A 638 87.97 94.79 83.74
N ASP A 639 87.73 93.50 83.96
CA ASP A 639 87.57 92.77 85.24
C ASP A 639 86.59 93.21 86.37
N GLU A 640 86.29 92.22 87.21
CA GLU A 640 85.68 92.25 88.56
C GLU A 640 84.18 92.62 88.77
N ASP A 641 83.41 91.54 88.99
CA ASP A 641 82.51 91.30 90.15
C ASP A 641 81.21 92.11 90.37
N GLY A 642 80.23 91.42 90.98
CA GLY A 642 79.17 92.02 91.79
C GLY A 642 77.78 92.21 91.17
N GLY A 643 76.80 91.48 91.71
CA GLY A 643 75.42 91.97 91.85
C GLY A 643 74.39 91.57 90.77
N GLY A 644 73.52 90.62 91.10
CA GLY A 644 72.26 90.40 90.38
C GLY A 644 71.09 91.05 91.12
N ASP A 645 70.32 91.90 90.44
CA ASP A 645 69.02 92.43 90.91
C ASP A 645 68.06 92.81 89.75
N ASP A 646 68.38 92.43 88.50
CA ASP A 646 67.63 92.82 87.30
C ASP A 646 66.78 91.67 86.70
N ASP A 647 67.24 90.42 86.75
CA ASP A 647 66.55 89.27 86.12
C ASP A 647 65.16 89.00 86.71
N GLU A 648 64.97 89.19 88.02
CA GLU A 648 63.68 88.94 88.70
C GLU A 648 62.60 89.98 88.31
N ARG A 649 63.04 91.18 87.89
CA ARG A 649 62.17 92.24 87.33
C ARG A 649 61.72 91.89 85.91
N ILE A 650 62.58 91.24 85.14
CA ILE A 650 62.27 90.78 83.78
C ILE A 650 61.21 89.67 83.82
N ILE A 651 61.32 88.73 84.76
CA ILE A 651 60.34 87.63 84.95
C ILE A 651 58.95 88.18 85.30
N THR A 652 58.84 89.12 86.25
CA THR A 652 57.54 89.67 86.66
C THR A 652 56.83 90.48 85.56
N ILE A 653 57.57 91.07 84.61
CA ILE A 653 57.00 91.74 83.43
C ILE A 653 56.43 90.72 82.42
N ILE A 654 57.01 89.53 82.32
CA ILE A 654 56.57 88.49 81.37
C ILE A 654 55.21 87.90 81.79
N ASP A 655 55.00 87.61 83.07
CA ASP A 655 53.75 86.99 83.56
C ASP A 655 52.51 87.89 83.38
N ASP A 656 52.64 89.20 83.63
CA ASP A 656 51.54 90.16 83.48
C ASP A 656 51.11 90.32 82.00
N VAL A 657 52.05 90.19 81.05
CA VAL A 657 51.75 90.16 79.61
C VAL A 657 50.98 88.89 79.23
N ILE A 658 51.39 87.72 79.73
CA ILE A 658 50.75 86.44 79.44
C ILE A 658 49.30 86.41 79.96
N MET A 659 49.06 86.88 81.19
CA MET A 659 47.72 86.91 81.80
C MET A 659 46.76 87.86 81.06
N LYS A 660 47.26 88.96 80.51
CA LYS A 660 46.47 89.89 79.67
C LYS A 660 46.10 89.28 78.32
N ALA A 661 47.01 88.53 77.68
CA ALA A 661 46.73 87.83 76.43
C ALA A 661 45.66 86.74 76.60
N LEU A 662 45.79 85.89 77.64
CA LEU A 662 44.83 84.80 77.90
C LEU A 662 43.42 85.30 78.24
N THR A 663 43.31 86.44 78.94
CA THR A 663 42.00 87.03 79.29
C THR A 663 41.37 87.83 78.15
N ALA A 664 42.11 88.18 77.09
CA ALA A 664 41.55 88.70 75.85
C ALA A 664 40.91 87.57 75.02
N ALA A 665 41.69 86.53 74.68
CA ALA A 665 41.25 85.40 73.85
C ALA A 665 39.99 84.70 74.36
N ARG A 666 39.82 84.60 75.70
CA ARG A 666 38.64 83.98 76.30
C ARG A 666 37.34 84.76 76.04
N ARG A 667 37.39 86.09 76.00
CA ARG A 667 36.20 86.94 75.74
C ARG A 667 35.73 86.85 74.29
N GLU A 668 36.68 86.71 73.37
CA GLU A 668 36.40 86.59 71.93
C GLU A 668 35.69 85.26 71.61
N ALA A 669 36.10 84.17 72.28
CA ALA A 669 35.41 82.88 72.20
C ALA A 669 33.97 82.92 72.77
N ASP A 670 33.75 83.61 73.89
CA ASP A 670 32.41 83.72 74.50
C ASP A 670 31.45 84.59 73.66
N LEU A 671 31.94 85.63 72.96
CA LEU A 671 31.16 86.43 72.02
C LEU A 671 30.63 85.62 70.82
N LEU A 672 31.48 84.78 70.21
CA LEU A 672 31.08 83.94 69.06
C LEU A 672 29.97 82.94 69.43
N ARG A 673 29.97 82.41 70.67
CA ARG A 673 28.89 81.53 71.15
C ARG A 673 27.57 82.27 71.32
N LEU A 674 27.60 83.53 71.75
CA LEU A 674 26.38 84.33 71.89
C LEU A 674 25.74 84.62 70.53
N GLN A 675 26.54 84.94 69.51
CA GLN A 675 26.07 85.18 68.14
C GLN A 675 25.41 83.94 67.49
N GLN A 676 25.88 82.74 67.83
CA GLN A 676 25.30 81.48 67.34
C GLN A 676 23.94 81.17 67.97
N HIS A 677 23.66 81.67 69.19
CA HIS A 677 22.37 81.49 69.85
C HIS A 677 21.27 82.44 69.34
N THR A 678 21.59 83.68 68.96
CA THR A 678 20.58 84.62 68.40
C THR A 678 19.98 84.13 67.09
N GLN A 679 20.80 83.58 66.19
CA GLN A 679 20.32 83.05 64.89
C GLN A 679 19.35 81.87 65.02
N ILE A 680 19.34 81.16 66.17
CA ILE A 680 18.42 80.06 66.44
C ILE A 680 17.06 80.58 66.95
N ALA A 681 17.01 81.75 67.58
CA ALA A 681 15.76 82.35 68.04
C ALA A 681 14.89 82.84 66.87
N GLU A 682 15.48 83.62 65.96
CA GLU A 682 14.79 84.24 64.81
C GLU A 682 14.09 83.21 63.89
N LEU A 683 14.64 81.99 63.80
CA LEU A 683 14.05 80.89 63.02
C LEU A 683 12.82 80.23 63.67
N ASN A 684 12.57 80.45 64.97
CA ASN A 684 11.39 79.91 65.65
C ASN A 684 10.19 80.87 65.56
N ASP A 685 10.40 82.19 65.69
CA ASP A 685 9.31 83.18 65.67
C ASP A 685 8.54 83.17 64.34
N LEU A 686 9.27 83.10 63.21
CA LEU A 686 8.70 83.00 61.86
C LEU A 686 7.79 81.78 61.65
N LYS A 687 7.93 80.73 62.48
CA LYS A 687 7.08 79.54 62.41
C LYS A 687 5.72 79.76 63.07
N GLU A 688 5.65 80.60 64.10
CA GLU A 688 4.42 80.82 64.87
C GLU A 688 3.45 81.77 64.16
N ASP A 689 3.97 82.81 63.49
CA ASP A 689 3.17 83.75 62.68
C ASP A 689 2.32 83.05 61.61
N ILE A 690 2.87 82.01 60.97
CA ILE A 690 2.20 81.22 59.94
C ILE A 690 1.00 80.43 60.49
N GLU A 691 1.02 80.03 61.77
CA GLU A 691 -0.12 79.35 62.39
C GLU A 691 -1.23 80.32 62.81
N ARG A 692 -0.89 81.56 63.20
CA ARG A 692 -1.88 82.55 63.66
C ARG A 692 -2.79 83.03 62.52
N LEU A 693 -2.26 83.20 61.31
CA LEU A 693 -3.03 83.61 60.11
C LEU A 693 -4.09 82.60 59.64
N ARG A 694 -4.08 81.35 60.13
CA ARG A 694 -5.05 80.31 59.76
C ARG A 694 -6.31 80.26 60.65
N ARG A 695 -6.50 81.21 61.58
CA ARG A 695 -7.56 81.14 62.61
C ARG A 695 -8.48 82.37 62.71
N SER A 696 -8.42 83.32 61.77
CA SER A 696 -9.08 84.63 61.90
C SER A 696 -9.81 85.11 60.64
N GLU A 697 -10.67 84.28 60.06
CA GLU A 697 -11.49 84.61 58.88
C GLU A 697 -12.98 84.34 59.16
N SER A 698 -13.52 84.96 60.22
CA SER A 698 -14.91 84.81 60.65
C SER A 698 -15.51 86.13 61.16
N ASP A 699 -16.79 86.34 60.83
CA ASP A 699 -17.75 87.32 61.38
C ASP A 699 -17.57 88.83 61.08
N LEU A 700 -18.59 89.40 60.42
CA LEU A 700 -19.27 90.65 60.81
C LEU A 700 -20.69 90.64 60.21
N ASN A 701 -21.71 91.08 60.95
CA ASN A 701 -23.12 90.74 60.65
C ASN A 701 -24.13 91.80 61.14
N GLY A 702 -25.28 91.99 60.46
CA GLY A 702 -26.44 92.73 61.03
C GLY A 702 -27.36 93.49 60.06
N SER A 703 -28.50 92.89 59.68
CA SER A 703 -29.71 93.59 59.16
C SER A 703 -30.92 92.63 59.11
N ASP A 704 -31.79 92.62 60.14
CA ASP A 704 -32.62 91.44 60.43
C ASP A 704 -34.16 91.58 60.27
N ASP A 705 -34.77 92.77 60.39
CA ASP A 705 -36.25 92.81 60.45
C ASP A 705 -36.95 92.58 59.10
N ARG A 706 -36.43 93.13 57.99
CA ARG A 706 -36.99 92.85 56.66
C ARG A 706 -36.76 91.39 56.23
N LEU A 707 -35.78 90.71 56.81
CA LEU A 707 -35.52 89.29 56.61
C LEU A 707 -36.73 88.45 57.08
N ARG A 708 -37.36 88.82 58.20
CA ARG A 708 -38.43 88.04 58.84
C ARG A 708 -39.68 87.92 57.98
N GLN A 709 -40.13 89.01 57.35
CA GLN A 709 -41.31 88.99 56.47
C GLN A 709 -41.02 88.28 55.14
N LEU A 710 -39.82 88.47 54.58
CA LEU A 710 -39.36 87.68 53.43
C LEU A 710 -39.26 86.19 53.78
N THR A 711 -38.90 85.83 55.01
CA THR A 711 -38.79 84.43 55.47
C THR A 711 -40.13 83.70 55.41
N THR A 712 -41.25 84.35 55.74
CA THR A 712 -42.58 83.73 55.67
C THR A 712 -43.05 83.47 54.23
N GLU A 713 -42.83 84.40 53.30
CA GLU A 713 -43.18 84.17 51.88
C GLU A 713 -42.25 83.14 51.23
N ASN A 714 -40.95 83.23 51.54
CA ASN A 714 -39.98 82.21 51.13
C ASN A 714 -40.34 80.83 51.66
N ARG A 715 -40.99 80.70 52.83
CA ARG A 715 -41.40 79.38 53.34
C ARG A 715 -42.47 78.74 52.45
N ASN A 716 -43.53 79.45 52.11
CA ASN A 716 -44.62 78.91 51.30
C ASN A 716 -44.14 78.57 49.87
N ILE A 717 -43.25 79.41 49.30
CA ILE A 717 -42.61 79.13 48.01
C ILE A 717 -41.69 77.90 48.12
N LYS A 718 -40.90 77.77 49.19
CA LYS A 718 -40.06 76.58 49.43
C LYS A 718 -40.88 75.30 49.56
N GLU A 719 -42.05 75.33 50.20
CA GLU A 719 -42.90 74.14 50.35
C GLU A 719 -43.50 73.69 48.99
N GLN A 720 -43.90 74.62 48.11
CA GLN A 720 -44.30 74.26 46.73
C GLN A 720 -43.12 73.81 45.85
N VAL A 721 -41.97 74.48 45.96
CA VAL A 721 -40.73 74.10 45.27
C VAL A 721 -40.25 72.72 45.72
N PHE A 722 -40.39 72.38 47.01
CA PHE A 722 -40.04 71.06 47.54
C PHE A 722 -40.87 69.95 46.90
N LEU A 723 -42.21 70.10 46.83
CA LEU A 723 -43.08 69.10 46.19
C LEU A 723 -42.78 68.92 44.70
N LEU A 724 -42.46 70.01 43.99
CA LEU A 724 -42.03 69.94 42.59
C LEU A 724 -40.64 69.31 42.44
N GLN A 725 -39.70 69.60 43.33
CA GLN A 725 -38.37 68.96 43.38
C GLN A 725 -38.47 67.47 43.69
N GLU A 726 -39.38 67.06 44.60
CA GLU A 726 -39.62 65.66 44.94
C GLU A 726 -40.23 64.90 43.75
N ARG A 727 -41.22 65.49 43.06
CA ARG A 727 -41.77 64.88 41.83
C ARG A 727 -40.77 64.84 40.67
N ILE A 728 -39.89 65.84 40.56
CA ILE A 728 -38.76 65.84 39.61
C ILE A 728 -37.76 64.74 39.99
N ARG A 729 -37.47 64.54 41.28
CA ARG A 729 -36.59 63.48 41.78
C ARG A 729 -37.17 62.09 41.50
N GLU A 730 -38.47 61.85 41.71
CA GLU A 730 -39.13 60.59 41.32
C GLU A 730 -38.97 60.32 39.82
N MET A 731 -39.26 61.32 38.98
CA MET A 731 -39.10 61.23 37.53
C MET A 731 -37.64 60.96 37.11
N GLN A 732 -36.68 61.63 37.75
CA GLN A 732 -35.24 61.43 37.53
C GLN A 732 -34.80 60.03 37.98
N GLN A 733 -35.30 59.51 39.10
CA GLN A 733 -34.99 58.17 39.59
C GLN A 733 -35.59 57.09 38.69
N ALA A 734 -36.84 57.24 38.24
CA ALA A 734 -37.47 56.33 37.28
C ALA A 734 -36.76 56.36 35.91
N ASN A 735 -36.31 57.54 35.45
CA ASN A 735 -35.55 57.66 34.20
C ASN A 735 -34.13 57.09 34.35
N SER A 736 -33.49 57.28 35.51
CA SER A 736 -32.18 56.67 35.84
C SER A 736 -32.26 55.14 35.85
N LEU A 737 -33.30 54.56 36.45
CA LEU A 737 -33.55 53.12 36.41
C LEU A 737 -33.71 52.62 34.98
N LYS A 738 -34.54 53.28 34.15
CA LYS A 738 -34.67 52.92 32.72
C LYS A 738 -33.37 53.08 31.93
N CYS A 739 -32.55 54.09 32.23
CA CYS A 739 -31.22 54.21 31.65
C CYS A 739 -30.27 53.07 32.12
N SER A 740 -30.41 52.58 33.35
CA SER A 740 -29.66 51.42 33.84
C SER A 740 -30.10 50.12 33.16
N GLU A 741 -31.41 49.91 32.94
CA GLU A 741 -31.95 48.78 32.18
C GLU A 741 -31.48 48.81 30.71
N VAL A 742 -31.59 49.96 30.04
CA VAL A 742 -31.13 50.16 28.66
C VAL A 742 -29.62 50.00 28.53
N THR A 743 -28.82 50.33 29.55
CA THR A 743 -27.36 50.09 29.53
C THR A 743 -26.98 48.66 29.93
N SER A 744 -27.81 47.91 30.66
CA SER A 744 -27.66 46.45 30.82
C SER A 744 -27.94 45.73 29.52
N LEU A 745 -29.10 45.97 28.91
CA LEU A 745 -29.52 45.35 27.64
C LEU A 745 -28.56 45.70 26.48
N LYS A 746 -28.01 46.92 26.44
CA LYS A 746 -26.93 47.27 25.51
C LYS A 746 -25.67 46.46 25.76
N ARG A 747 -25.23 46.32 27.02
CA ARG A 747 -24.05 45.52 27.36
C ARG A 747 -24.24 44.05 26.99
N GLU A 748 -25.40 43.46 27.29
CA GLU A 748 -25.72 42.08 26.91
C GLU A 748 -25.72 41.89 25.38
N LEU A 749 -26.24 42.87 24.63
CA LEU A 749 -26.23 42.84 23.15
C LEU A 749 -24.82 43.07 22.58
N GLU A 750 -24.03 43.94 23.18
CA GLU A 750 -22.61 44.16 22.85
C GLU A 750 -21.75 42.93 23.17
N GLU A 751 -21.99 42.24 24.29
CA GLU A 751 -21.33 40.99 24.68
C GLU A 751 -21.71 39.83 23.73
N LEU A 752 -23.00 39.70 23.39
CA LEU A 752 -23.44 38.75 22.36
C LEU A 752 -22.81 39.04 21.00
N GLN A 753 -22.78 40.30 20.57
CA GLN A 753 -22.13 40.71 19.31
C GLN A 753 -20.62 40.46 19.35
N GLN A 754 -19.94 40.75 20.45
CA GLN A 754 -18.52 40.45 20.65
C GLN A 754 -18.25 38.93 20.63
N SER A 755 -19.11 38.11 21.24
CA SER A 755 -18.98 36.65 21.21
C SER A 755 -19.14 36.09 19.79
N ALA A 756 -20.09 36.61 19.01
CA ALA A 756 -20.30 36.22 17.61
C ALA A 756 -19.12 36.67 16.72
N VAL A 757 -18.64 37.90 16.89
CA VAL A 757 -17.46 38.42 16.17
C VAL A 757 -16.20 37.63 16.55
N SER A 758 -16.02 37.29 17.83
CA SER A 758 -14.92 36.47 18.34
C SER A 758 -14.97 35.05 17.79
N TYR A 759 -16.14 34.40 17.75
CA TYR A 759 -16.33 33.09 17.12
C TYR A 759 -16.00 33.11 15.62
N LEU A 760 -16.48 34.14 14.89
CA LEU A 760 -16.15 34.33 13.48
C LEU A 760 -14.66 34.62 13.26
N HIS A 761 -14.00 35.38 14.15
CA HIS A 761 -12.56 35.61 14.10
C HIS A 761 -11.77 34.35 14.42
N ALA A 762 -12.16 33.56 15.42
CA ALA A 762 -11.54 32.27 15.72
C ALA A 762 -11.67 31.30 14.55
N ASN A 763 -12.84 31.25 13.89
CA ASN A 763 -13.05 30.39 12.73
C ASN A 763 -12.28 30.89 11.49
N ARG A 764 -12.25 32.21 11.25
CA ARG A 764 -11.43 32.81 10.18
C ARG A 764 -9.94 32.59 10.40
N ASN A 765 -9.47 32.67 11.65
CA ASN A 765 -8.08 32.40 12.02
C ASN A 765 -7.74 30.91 11.84
N LYS A 766 -8.64 29.98 12.22
CA LYS A 766 -8.50 28.55 11.91
C LYS A 766 -8.36 28.31 10.41
N LEU A 767 -9.25 28.91 9.60
CA LEU A 767 -9.19 28.79 8.14
C LEU A 767 -7.89 29.38 7.57
N HIS A 768 -7.42 30.52 8.07
CA HIS A 768 -6.12 31.08 7.70
C HIS A 768 -4.94 30.19 8.12
N THR A 769 -4.99 29.52 9.27
CA THR A 769 -3.94 28.57 9.66
C THR A 769 -3.97 27.29 8.83
N GLU A 770 -5.13 26.78 8.42
CA GLU A 770 -5.20 25.64 7.48
C GLU A 770 -4.74 26.04 6.08
N LEU A 771 -5.10 27.25 5.60
CA LEU A 771 -4.57 27.78 4.33
C LEU A 771 -3.04 27.96 4.38
N ALA A 772 -2.49 28.46 5.50
CA ALA A 772 -1.04 28.57 5.68
C ALA A 772 -0.35 27.20 5.73
N LYS A 773 -0.92 26.21 6.43
CA LYS A 773 -0.44 24.82 6.44
C LYS A 773 -0.47 24.21 5.03
N LEU A 774 -1.54 24.39 4.28
CA LEU A 774 -1.67 23.91 2.90
C LEU A 774 -0.67 24.61 1.96
N GLN A 775 -0.44 25.91 2.14
CA GLN A 775 0.56 26.67 1.38
C GLN A 775 1.99 26.23 1.68
N VAL A 776 2.31 25.95 2.96
CA VAL A 776 3.60 25.35 3.36
C VAL A 776 3.74 23.93 2.83
N SER A 777 2.71 23.10 2.93
CA SER A 777 2.69 21.74 2.38
C SER A 777 2.93 21.75 0.87
N LEU A 778 2.25 22.64 0.13
CA LEU A 778 2.42 22.81 -1.31
C LEU A 778 3.82 23.33 -1.66
N ARG A 779 4.40 24.26 -0.88
CA ARG A 779 5.79 24.71 -1.11
C ARG A 779 6.81 23.62 -0.77
N ASN A 780 6.56 22.79 0.23
CA ASN A 780 7.39 21.64 0.56
C ASN A 780 7.33 20.58 -0.55
N LEU A 781 6.14 20.32 -1.11
CA LEU A 781 5.97 19.41 -2.25
C LEU A 781 6.66 19.94 -3.50
N GLN A 782 6.57 21.25 -3.78
CA GLN A 782 7.34 21.90 -4.84
C GLN A 782 8.85 21.81 -4.61
N LEU A 783 9.32 22.01 -3.38
CA LEU A 783 10.75 21.87 -3.05
C LEU A 783 11.21 20.42 -3.21
N GLN A 784 10.37 19.44 -2.85
CA GLN A 784 10.62 18.02 -3.09
C GLN A 784 10.64 17.67 -4.58
N GLU A 785 9.77 18.29 -5.40
CA GLU A 785 9.80 18.16 -6.86
C GLU A 785 11.05 18.82 -7.47
N GLU A 786 11.42 20.03 -7.01
CA GLU A 786 12.65 20.74 -7.39
C GLU A 786 13.90 19.89 -7.06
N LEU A 787 13.96 19.29 -5.87
CA LEU A 787 15.03 18.39 -5.42
C LEU A 787 15.04 17.09 -6.23
N LEU A 788 13.92 16.37 -6.36
CA LEU A 788 13.85 15.15 -7.17
C LEU A 788 14.22 15.41 -8.65
N ARG A 789 13.93 16.61 -9.17
CA ARG A 789 14.35 17.01 -10.52
C ARG A 789 15.85 17.31 -10.60
N GLN A 790 16.45 17.85 -9.54
CA GLN A 790 17.91 17.99 -9.41
C GLN A 790 18.58 16.61 -9.30
N ASP A 791 18.10 15.73 -8.42
CA ASP A 791 18.61 14.38 -8.23
C ASP A 791 18.54 13.56 -9.53
N ASN A 792 17.43 13.66 -10.28
CA ASN A 792 17.33 13.03 -11.61
C ASN A 792 18.35 13.60 -12.61
N ALA A 793 18.67 14.89 -12.55
CA ALA A 793 19.69 15.49 -13.41
C ALA A 793 21.12 15.10 -12.97
N GLU A 794 21.38 15.01 -11.67
CA GLU A 794 22.65 14.52 -11.10
C GLU A 794 22.86 13.03 -11.44
N MET A 795 21.82 12.20 -11.30
CA MET A 795 21.83 10.78 -11.71
C MET A 795 22.02 10.62 -13.22
N GLN A 796 21.39 11.44 -14.07
CA GLN A 796 21.66 11.44 -15.52
C GLN A 796 23.10 11.85 -15.86
N LYS A 797 23.69 12.77 -15.09
CA LYS A 797 25.09 13.17 -15.22
C LYS A 797 26.05 12.07 -14.75
N GLN A 798 25.77 11.40 -13.62
CA GLN A 798 26.52 10.24 -13.14
C GLN A 798 26.43 9.05 -14.11
N LEU A 799 25.26 8.80 -14.70
CA LEU A 799 25.09 7.77 -15.74
C LEU A 799 25.96 8.08 -16.97
N LYS A 800 25.98 9.33 -17.45
CA LYS A 800 26.87 9.74 -18.56
C LYS A 800 28.34 9.56 -18.21
N ILE A 801 28.78 9.98 -17.02
CA ILE A 801 30.17 9.80 -16.57
C ILE A 801 30.51 8.30 -16.53
N CYS A 802 29.62 7.46 -16.00
CA CYS A 802 29.84 6.01 -15.95
C CYS A 802 29.81 5.35 -17.36
N GLU A 803 29.02 5.87 -18.30
CA GLU A 803 29.05 5.46 -19.71
C GLU A 803 30.35 5.88 -20.41
N GLU A 804 30.85 7.08 -20.13
CA GLU A 804 32.13 7.60 -20.63
C GLU A 804 33.33 6.83 -20.05
N GLU A 805 33.33 6.54 -18.74
CA GLU A 805 34.32 5.67 -18.07
C GLU A 805 34.28 4.24 -18.60
N LYS A 806 33.10 3.68 -18.86
CA LYS A 806 32.90 2.36 -19.47
C LYS A 806 33.37 2.32 -20.93
N LEU A 807 33.29 3.43 -21.65
CA LEU A 807 33.88 3.57 -22.99
C LEU A 807 35.40 3.70 -22.92
N ALA A 808 35.93 4.51 -21.99
CA ALA A 808 37.37 4.68 -21.78
C ALA A 808 38.05 3.36 -21.38
N THR A 809 37.57 2.69 -20.34
CA THR A 809 38.05 1.36 -19.90
C THR A 809 37.93 0.31 -21.00
N LYS A 810 36.89 0.35 -21.85
CA LYS A 810 36.79 -0.51 -23.04
C LYS A 810 37.85 -0.17 -24.08
N THR A 811 38.16 1.11 -24.33
CA THR A 811 39.25 1.49 -25.25
C THR A 811 40.63 1.12 -24.71
N ASP A 812 40.86 1.23 -23.40
CA ASP A 812 42.13 0.81 -22.78
C ASP A 812 42.27 -0.71 -22.75
N PHE A 813 41.17 -1.46 -22.55
CA PHE A 813 41.18 -2.91 -22.71
C PHE A 813 41.49 -3.35 -24.15
N VAL A 814 40.96 -2.65 -25.16
CA VAL A 814 41.32 -2.88 -26.57
C VAL A 814 42.81 -2.58 -26.81
N ARG A 815 43.33 -1.45 -26.30
CA ARG A 815 44.77 -1.12 -26.36
C ARG A 815 45.64 -2.17 -25.68
N TYR A 816 45.19 -2.70 -24.53
CA TYR A 816 45.89 -3.77 -23.82
C TYR A 816 45.89 -5.09 -24.61
N LEU A 817 44.78 -5.42 -25.28
CA LEU A 817 44.73 -6.58 -26.19
C LEU A 817 45.62 -6.41 -27.42
N ASP A 818 45.66 -5.22 -28.03
CA ASP A 818 46.58 -4.94 -29.15
C ASP A 818 48.05 -4.94 -28.71
N TYR A 819 48.35 -4.48 -27.49
CA TYR A 819 49.69 -4.59 -26.89
C TYR A 819 50.07 -6.04 -26.60
N MET A 820 49.19 -6.84 -25.99
CA MET A 820 49.42 -8.26 -25.74
C MET A 820 49.58 -9.05 -27.05
N ARG A 821 48.82 -8.69 -28.08
CA ARG A 821 48.92 -9.27 -29.43
C ARG A 821 50.25 -8.94 -30.08
N THR A 822 50.65 -7.67 -30.11
CA THR A 822 51.94 -7.26 -30.70
C THR A 822 53.14 -7.80 -29.91
N PHE A 823 53.01 -7.96 -28.58
CA PHE A 823 53.97 -8.68 -27.76
C PHE A 823 54.03 -10.18 -28.11
N GLN A 824 52.89 -10.84 -28.34
CA GLN A 824 52.86 -12.24 -28.78
C GLN A 824 53.45 -12.42 -30.19
N GLU A 825 53.12 -11.54 -31.14
CA GLU A 825 53.68 -11.53 -32.49
C GLU A 825 55.21 -11.31 -32.45
N SER A 826 55.70 -10.42 -31.56
CA SER A 826 57.13 -10.21 -31.30
C SER A 826 57.82 -11.42 -30.67
N LEU A 827 57.21 -12.02 -29.64
CA LEU A 827 57.75 -13.21 -28.96
C LEU A 827 57.79 -14.43 -29.91
N GLN A 828 56.81 -14.56 -30.80
CA GLN A 828 56.79 -15.62 -31.80
C GLN A 828 57.81 -15.36 -32.93
N SER A 829 58.07 -14.09 -33.29
CA SER A 829 59.20 -13.72 -34.15
C SER A 829 60.55 -14.08 -33.52
N MET A 830 60.73 -13.79 -32.23
CA MET A 830 61.92 -14.19 -31.46
C MET A 830 62.07 -15.72 -31.39
N HIS A 831 60.98 -16.46 -31.17
CA HIS A 831 61.00 -17.92 -31.16
C HIS A 831 61.41 -18.51 -32.52
N ASN A 832 60.90 -17.95 -33.62
CA ASN A 832 61.28 -18.35 -34.97
C ASN A 832 62.76 -18.06 -35.26
N ALA A 833 63.28 -16.90 -34.82
CA ALA A 833 64.71 -16.59 -34.93
C ALA A 833 65.58 -17.56 -34.10
N LEU A 834 65.15 -17.89 -32.88
CA LEU A 834 65.86 -18.83 -32.00
C LEU A 834 65.83 -20.27 -32.55
N LEU A 835 64.77 -20.67 -33.27
CA LEU A 835 64.73 -21.91 -34.04
C LEU A 835 65.73 -21.90 -35.19
N MET A 836 65.83 -20.81 -35.95
CA MET A 836 66.82 -20.69 -37.04
C MET A 836 68.27 -20.73 -36.50
N ASP A 837 68.54 -20.10 -35.36
CA ASP A 837 69.85 -20.20 -34.71
C ASP A 837 70.10 -21.59 -34.10
N HIS A 838 69.06 -22.28 -33.60
CA HIS A 838 69.17 -23.67 -33.15
C HIS A 838 69.52 -24.61 -34.32
N ASP A 839 68.84 -24.51 -35.46
CA ASP A 839 69.12 -25.34 -36.64
C ASP A 839 70.52 -25.07 -37.20
N ARG A 840 70.97 -23.81 -37.14
CA ARG A 840 72.35 -23.41 -37.47
C ARG A 840 73.37 -23.97 -36.47
N LEU A 841 73.04 -24.00 -35.17
CA LEU A 841 73.89 -24.56 -34.13
C LEU A 841 73.96 -26.09 -34.22
N GLN A 842 72.87 -26.76 -34.57
CA GLN A 842 72.83 -28.19 -34.88
C GLN A 842 73.71 -28.50 -36.10
N THR A 843 73.60 -27.70 -37.17
CA THR A 843 74.46 -27.84 -38.36
C THR A 843 75.96 -27.68 -38.01
N LEU A 844 76.29 -26.77 -37.09
CA LEU A 844 77.65 -26.62 -36.55
C LEU A 844 78.07 -27.81 -35.67
N HIS A 845 77.18 -28.30 -34.80
CA HIS A 845 77.42 -29.46 -33.95
C HIS A 845 77.67 -30.74 -34.75
N ASP A 846 76.94 -30.94 -35.84
CA ASP A 846 77.10 -32.10 -36.73
C ASP A 846 78.43 -32.04 -37.50
N MET A 847 78.85 -30.84 -37.95
CA MET A 847 80.21 -30.60 -38.46
C MET A 847 81.28 -30.90 -37.40
N LEU A 848 81.12 -30.36 -36.18
CA LEU A 848 82.10 -30.53 -35.10
C LEU A 848 82.20 -32.00 -34.65
N SER A 849 81.10 -32.74 -34.70
CA SER A 849 81.04 -34.19 -34.45
C SER A 849 81.81 -34.96 -35.53
N ALA A 850 81.63 -34.59 -36.80
CA ALA A 850 82.36 -35.19 -37.92
C ALA A 850 83.86 -34.82 -37.94
N ASP A 851 84.26 -33.67 -37.38
CA ASP A 851 85.67 -33.34 -37.11
C ASP A 851 86.21 -34.11 -35.89
N TYR A 852 85.41 -34.24 -34.82
CA TYR A 852 85.78 -34.96 -33.61
C TYR A 852 86.01 -36.46 -33.87
N ASP A 853 85.14 -37.14 -34.62
CA ASP A 853 85.35 -38.56 -34.94
C ASP A 853 86.59 -38.78 -35.84
N ARG A 854 86.97 -37.81 -36.68
CA ARG A 854 88.26 -37.80 -37.38
C ARG A 854 89.44 -37.63 -36.41
N ALA A 855 89.42 -36.63 -35.55
CA ALA A 855 90.47 -36.40 -34.55
C ALA A 855 90.62 -37.59 -33.57
N LYS A 856 89.52 -38.27 -33.23
CA LYS A 856 89.46 -39.48 -32.42
C LYS A 856 90.06 -40.68 -33.13
N TYR A 857 89.82 -40.86 -34.43
CA TYR A 857 90.49 -41.87 -35.25
C TYR A 857 92.03 -41.68 -35.18
N ASP A 858 92.52 -40.46 -35.45
CA ASP A 858 93.94 -40.13 -35.37
C ASP A 858 94.51 -40.31 -33.94
N ASN A 859 93.73 -39.97 -32.92
CA ASN A 859 94.12 -40.14 -31.52
C ASN A 859 94.22 -41.62 -31.12
N THR A 860 93.35 -42.51 -31.62
CA THR A 860 93.52 -43.96 -31.40
C THR A 860 94.78 -44.50 -32.06
N LEU A 861 95.13 -44.00 -33.25
CA LEU A 861 96.37 -44.34 -33.96
C LEU A 861 97.63 -43.86 -33.20
N LEU A 862 97.54 -42.78 -32.44
CA LEU A 862 98.59 -42.29 -31.53
C LEU A 862 98.63 -43.07 -30.21
N ASN A 863 97.49 -43.36 -29.59
CA ASN A 863 97.42 -44.10 -28.33
C ASN A 863 97.96 -45.54 -28.44
N ILE A 864 97.80 -46.19 -29.61
CA ILE A 864 98.43 -47.49 -29.91
C ILE A 864 99.96 -47.41 -29.82
N LYS A 865 100.58 -46.27 -30.20
CA LYS A 865 102.04 -46.05 -30.13
C LYS A 865 102.50 -45.72 -28.70
N LEU A 866 101.67 -45.01 -27.94
CA LEU A 866 102.01 -44.47 -26.62
C LEU A 866 101.85 -45.48 -25.46
N LYS A 867 101.08 -46.57 -25.67
CA LYS A 867 100.78 -47.58 -24.63
C LYS A 867 101.95 -48.49 -24.21
N ASN A 868 103.13 -48.35 -24.83
CA ASN A 868 104.23 -49.31 -24.72
C ASN A 868 105.14 -49.17 -23.47
N HIS A 869 105.06 -48.09 -22.68
CA HIS A 869 105.94 -47.89 -21.52
C HIS A 869 105.18 -47.37 -20.28
N LYS A 870 105.45 -47.95 -19.09
CA LYS A 870 104.83 -47.63 -17.79
C LYS A 870 105.69 -48.06 -16.59
N GLY A 871 105.47 -47.40 -15.45
CA GLY A 871 106.01 -47.76 -14.11
C GLY A 871 106.91 -46.67 -13.52
N THR A 872 107.07 -46.46 -12.21
CA THR A 872 106.39 -47.00 -10.98
C THR A 872 106.78 -46.05 -9.83
N THR A 873 105.86 -45.35 -9.15
CA THR A 873 105.15 -45.74 -7.90
C THR A 873 106.03 -46.14 -6.70
N GLU A 874 106.27 -45.19 -5.78
CA GLU A 874 106.67 -45.50 -4.38
C GLU A 874 106.06 -44.51 -3.34
N GLU A 875 105.69 -43.28 -3.74
CA GLU A 875 105.06 -42.25 -2.90
C GLU A 875 103.70 -42.67 -2.26
N VAL A 876 103.03 -43.62 -2.90
CA VAL A 876 101.64 -44.10 -2.66
C VAL A 876 101.35 -44.49 -1.18
N LEU A 877 102.37 -44.87 -0.41
CA LEU A 877 102.19 -45.38 0.96
C LEU A 877 101.99 -44.28 2.02
N ASN A 878 102.47 -43.06 1.79
CA ASN A 878 102.21 -41.93 2.69
C ASN A 878 100.88 -41.24 2.38
N GLU A 879 100.61 -41.00 1.09
CA GLU A 879 99.33 -40.45 0.61
C GLU A 879 98.13 -41.22 1.17
N ARG A 880 98.23 -42.56 1.19
CA ARG A 880 97.17 -43.45 1.64
C ARG A 880 96.64 -43.14 3.04
N ARG A 881 97.48 -42.71 3.99
CA ARG A 881 97.05 -42.46 5.38
C ARG A 881 96.28 -41.14 5.49
N GLN A 882 96.76 -40.09 4.82
CA GLN A 882 96.04 -38.81 4.70
C GLN A 882 94.73 -38.99 3.90
N PHE A 883 94.76 -39.83 2.87
CA PHE A 883 93.58 -40.19 2.08
C PHE A 883 92.52 -40.93 2.90
N GLU A 884 92.91 -41.83 3.82
CA GLU A 884 91.96 -42.55 4.68
C GLU A 884 91.30 -41.62 5.74
N GLU A 885 91.99 -40.57 6.18
CA GLU A 885 91.45 -39.54 7.09
C GLU A 885 90.55 -38.53 6.36
N LEU A 886 90.98 -38.01 5.20
CA LEU A 886 90.16 -37.18 4.30
C LEU A 886 88.91 -37.92 3.78
N LYS A 887 88.98 -39.24 3.64
CA LYS A 887 87.85 -40.09 3.24
C LYS A 887 86.78 -40.19 4.33
N LEU A 888 87.12 -39.99 5.61
CA LEU A 888 86.17 -39.98 6.70
C LEU A 888 85.36 -38.67 6.71
N THR A 889 86.06 -37.52 6.73
CA THR A 889 85.40 -36.21 6.70
C THR A 889 84.57 -36.01 5.43
N LEU A 890 85.06 -36.48 4.28
CA LEU A 890 84.33 -36.46 3.01
C LEU A 890 83.15 -37.46 2.96
N ALA A 891 83.09 -38.46 3.85
CA ALA A 891 81.91 -39.30 4.04
C ALA A 891 80.84 -38.62 4.91
N GLU A 892 81.23 -37.94 5.98
CA GLU A 892 80.32 -37.14 6.83
C GLU A 892 79.71 -35.98 6.04
N GLU A 893 80.51 -35.27 5.24
CA GLU A 893 80.08 -34.21 4.33
C GLU A 893 79.19 -34.72 3.18
N ARG A 894 79.34 -35.99 2.77
CA ARG A 894 78.40 -36.63 1.85
C ARG A 894 77.08 -36.96 2.53
N GLU A 895 77.10 -37.56 3.72
CA GLU A 895 75.88 -37.88 4.46
C GLU A 895 75.09 -36.61 4.84
N ARG A 896 75.79 -35.50 5.11
CA ARG A 896 75.16 -34.18 5.27
C ARG A 896 74.44 -33.73 4.00
N ARG A 897 75.11 -33.73 2.85
CA ARG A 897 74.49 -33.38 1.56
C ARG A 897 73.34 -34.33 1.20
N ASP A 898 73.46 -35.62 1.47
CA ASP A 898 72.38 -36.59 1.25
C ASP A 898 71.17 -36.34 2.15
N ARG A 899 71.36 -35.81 3.38
CA ARG A 899 70.26 -35.36 4.25
C ARG A 899 69.59 -34.10 3.69
N GLU A 900 70.38 -33.10 3.29
CA GLU A 900 69.87 -31.85 2.70
C GLU A 900 69.13 -32.11 1.37
N ILE A 901 69.66 -32.99 0.51
CA ILE A 901 69.03 -33.44 -0.74
C ILE A 901 67.73 -34.23 -0.47
N LYS A 902 67.65 -35.03 0.60
CA LYS A 902 66.40 -35.71 0.99
C LYS A 902 65.32 -34.71 1.41
N ILE A 903 65.67 -33.66 2.16
CA ILE A 903 64.76 -32.58 2.55
C ILE A 903 64.26 -31.85 1.29
N MET A 904 65.17 -31.36 0.44
CA MET A 904 64.80 -30.67 -0.81
C MET A 904 63.93 -31.54 -1.74
N ARG A 905 64.15 -32.87 -1.79
CA ARG A 905 63.29 -33.80 -2.55
C ARG A 905 61.90 -33.95 -1.93
N SER A 906 61.78 -33.92 -0.60
CA SER A 906 60.50 -33.91 0.11
C SER A 906 59.72 -32.62 -0.21
N ASP A 907 60.39 -31.47 -0.11
CA ASP A 907 59.78 -30.16 -0.34
C ASP A 907 59.33 -29.98 -1.80
N MET A 908 60.17 -30.41 -2.76
CA MET A 908 59.81 -30.46 -4.18
C MET A 908 58.65 -31.42 -4.48
N MET A 909 58.50 -32.51 -3.72
CA MET A 909 57.35 -33.43 -3.85
C MET A 909 56.08 -32.80 -3.26
N ALA A 910 56.17 -32.12 -2.11
CA ALA A 910 55.07 -31.37 -1.52
C ALA A 910 54.59 -30.25 -2.45
N LEU A 911 55.51 -29.46 -3.01
CA LEU A 911 55.22 -28.37 -3.95
C LEU A 911 54.61 -28.90 -5.27
N ARG A 912 55.06 -30.06 -5.75
CA ARG A 912 54.44 -30.72 -6.91
C ARG A 912 53.01 -31.19 -6.61
N ASN A 913 52.76 -31.69 -5.40
CA ASN A 913 51.43 -32.12 -4.97
C ASN A 913 50.47 -30.93 -4.82
N THR A 914 50.91 -29.79 -4.25
CA THR A 914 50.08 -28.59 -4.17
C THR A 914 49.82 -27.98 -5.56
N TYR A 915 50.81 -27.95 -6.45
CA TYR A 915 50.61 -27.52 -7.84
C TYR A 915 49.58 -28.40 -8.57
N GLU A 916 49.70 -29.73 -8.49
CA GLU A 916 48.77 -30.64 -9.18
C GLU A 916 47.37 -30.64 -8.53
N GLN A 917 47.25 -30.25 -7.26
CA GLN A 917 45.97 -29.98 -6.61
C GLN A 917 45.33 -28.68 -7.14
N ILE A 918 46.06 -27.55 -7.09
CA ILE A 918 45.62 -26.26 -7.67
C ILE A 918 45.23 -26.42 -9.14
N ARG A 919 45.93 -27.27 -9.89
CA ARG A 919 45.60 -27.60 -11.28
C ARG A 919 44.24 -28.32 -11.42
N LYS A 920 43.94 -29.30 -10.56
CA LYS A 920 42.63 -29.97 -10.53
C LYS A 920 41.52 -29.01 -10.14
N ASP A 921 41.77 -28.13 -9.18
CA ASP A 921 40.79 -27.17 -8.70
C ASP A 921 40.51 -26.07 -9.74
N ASN A 922 41.53 -25.62 -10.49
CA ASN A 922 41.33 -24.77 -11.66
C ASN A 922 40.50 -25.46 -12.76
N ILE A 923 40.68 -26.79 -12.97
CA ILE A 923 39.91 -27.57 -13.94
C ILE A 923 38.45 -27.79 -13.48
N SER A 924 38.20 -27.99 -12.18
CA SER A 924 36.84 -28.11 -11.65
C SER A 924 36.12 -26.75 -11.67
N MET A 925 36.79 -25.67 -11.28
CA MET A 925 36.25 -24.30 -11.35
C MET A 925 35.94 -23.88 -12.80
N ALA A 926 36.80 -24.20 -13.77
CA ALA A 926 36.52 -23.93 -15.19
C ALA A 926 35.28 -24.68 -15.70
N ARG A 927 35.09 -25.94 -15.29
CA ARG A 927 33.89 -26.72 -15.62
C ARG A 927 32.63 -26.16 -14.95
N ASN A 928 32.72 -25.77 -13.69
CA ASN A 928 31.60 -25.16 -12.95
C ASN A 928 31.19 -23.82 -13.58
N ALA A 929 32.15 -23.00 -14.00
CA ALA A 929 31.90 -21.76 -14.73
C ALA A 929 31.20 -22.02 -16.07
N GLN A 930 31.65 -23.04 -16.84
CA GLN A 930 31.02 -23.41 -18.11
C GLN A 930 29.58 -23.95 -17.93
N LEU A 931 29.34 -24.78 -16.90
CA LEU A 931 28.00 -25.27 -16.56
C LEU A 931 27.06 -24.11 -16.16
N SER A 932 27.54 -23.17 -15.35
CA SER A 932 26.80 -21.96 -14.99
C SER A 932 26.52 -21.08 -16.21
N GLU A 933 27.44 -20.98 -17.17
CA GLU A 933 27.20 -20.27 -18.43
C GLU A 933 26.11 -20.95 -19.26
N ASP A 934 26.12 -22.29 -19.37
CA ASP A 934 25.08 -23.06 -20.07
C ASP A 934 23.71 -22.97 -19.38
N GLU A 935 23.66 -22.88 -18.04
CA GLU A 935 22.44 -22.59 -17.29
C GLU A 935 21.94 -21.16 -17.55
N LEU A 936 22.84 -20.17 -17.55
CA LEU A 936 22.50 -18.80 -17.94
C LEU A 936 22.03 -18.70 -19.40
N ARG A 937 22.55 -19.50 -20.33
CA ARG A 937 22.04 -19.59 -21.72
C ARG A 937 20.62 -20.17 -21.75
N LYS A 938 20.34 -21.25 -21.00
CA LYS A 938 19.00 -21.84 -20.87
C LYS A 938 18.00 -20.85 -20.25
N LEU A 939 18.40 -20.13 -19.19
CA LEU A 939 17.57 -19.13 -18.52
C LEU A 939 17.25 -17.95 -19.45
N ARG A 940 18.22 -17.44 -20.22
CA ARG A 940 17.97 -16.39 -21.24
C ARG A 940 16.98 -16.85 -22.31
N PHE A 941 17.06 -18.10 -22.76
CA PHE A 941 16.12 -18.67 -23.73
C PHE A 941 14.71 -18.82 -23.13
N ALA A 942 14.60 -19.29 -21.88
CA ALA A 942 13.34 -19.35 -21.16
C ALA A 942 12.73 -17.96 -20.95
N GLU A 943 13.53 -16.96 -20.58
CA GLU A 943 13.12 -15.56 -20.43
C GLU A 943 12.65 -14.97 -21.77
N GLN A 944 13.37 -15.21 -22.87
CA GLN A 944 12.97 -14.77 -24.20
C GLN A 944 11.62 -15.37 -24.62
N ASN A 945 11.39 -16.66 -24.33
CA ASN A 945 10.09 -17.30 -24.57
C ASN A 945 8.98 -16.74 -23.66
N GLN A 946 9.28 -16.40 -22.40
CA GLN A 946 8.32 -15.73 -21.53
C GLN A 946 7.98 -14.32 -22.02
N ARG A 947 8.94 -13.58 -22.57
CA ARG A 947 8.70 -12.26 -23.19
C ARG A 947 7.78 -12.37 -24.41
N THR A 948 8.01 -13.29 -25.34
CA THR A 948 7.13 -13.46 -26.52
C THR A 948 5.74 -13.97 -26.15
N ILE A 949 5.61 -14.82 -25.12
CA ILE A 949 4.30 -15.22 -24.57
C ILE A 949 3.59 -14.01 -23.94
N LYS A 950 4.31 -13.17 -23.18
CA LYS A 950 3.76 -11.93 -22.59
C LYS A 950 3.30 -10.96 -23.68
N GLU A 951 4.11 -10.70 -24.70
CA GLU A 951 3.77 -9.86 -25.85
C GLU A 951 2.49 -10.36 -26.55
N ARG A 952 2.36 -11.68 -26.77
CA ARG A 952 1.14 -12.29 -27.34
C ARG A 952 -0.08 -12.10 -26.45
N LEU A 953 0.06 -12.22 -25.13
CA LEU A 953 -1.04 -12.01 -24.17
C LEU A 953 -1.43 -10.53 -24.09
N THR A 954 -0.47 -9.61 -24.10
CA THR A 954 -0.74 -8.15 -24.18
C THR A 954 -1.51 -7.80 -25.46
N ALA A 955 -1.09 -8.32 -26.62
CA ALA A 955 -1.81 -8.12 -27.88
C ALA A 955 -3.24 -8.70 -27.86
N GLN A 956 -3.48 -9.82 -27.15
CA GLN A 956 -4.83 -10.35 -26.94
C GLN A 956 -5.67 -9.48 -26.01
N ILE A 957 -5.09 -8.91 -24.95
CA ILE A 957 -5.76 -7.97 -24.04
C ILE A 957 -6.16 -6.69 -24.79
N GLU A 958 -5.25 -6.12 -25.60
CA GLU A 958 -5.52 -4.96 -26.45
C GLU A 958 -6.63 -5.24 -27.47
N ASP A 959 -6.70 -6.45 -28.03
CA ASP A 959 -7.75 -6.86 -28.97
C ASP A 959 -9.12 -7.00 -28.30
N LEU A 960 -9.16 -7.56 -27.09
CA LEU A 960 -10.38 -7.61 -26.27
C LEU A 960 -10.81 -6.22 -25.80
N GLN A 961 -9.87 -5.33 -25.45
CA GLN A 961 -10.16 -3.93 -25.12
C GLN A 961 -10.74 -3.17 -26.32
N ARG A 962 -10.16 -3.30 -27.52
CA ARG A 962 -10.71 -2.70 -28.75
C ARG A 962 -12.12 -3.23 -29.08
N LYS A 963 -12.37 -4.52 -28.87
CA LYS A 963 -13.71 -5.13 -29.03
C LYS A 963 -14.71 -4.62 -28.00
N LEU A 964 -14.30 -4.47 -26.74
CA LEU A 964 -15.14 -3.91 -25.67
C LEU A 964 -15.46 -2.44 -25.94
N GLN A 965 -14.49 -1.63 -26.37
CA GLN A 965 -14.71 -0.24 -26.78
C GLN A 965 -15.70 -0.14 -27.94
N ALA A 966 -15.60 -1.00 -28.96
CA ALA A 966 -16.56 -1.05 -30.06
C ALA A 966 -17.99 -1.41 -29.60
N ARG A 967 -18.15 -2.37 -28.68
CA ARG A 967 -19.46 -2.69 -28.09
C ARG A 967 -20.01 -1.57 -27.20
N ASN A 968 -19.16 -0.86 -26.46
CA ASN A 968 -19.58 0.30 -25.68
C ASN A 968 -20.06 1.45 -26.57
N LEU A 969 -19.40 1.68 -27.72
CA LEU A 969 -19.84 2.65 -28.73
C LEU A 969 -21.22 2.27 -29.32
N GLU A 970 -21.40 1.02 -29.72
CA GLU A 970 -22.68 0.46 -30.19
C GLU A 970 -23.80 0.63 -29.15
N ILE A 971 -23.51 0.38 -27.88
CA ILE A 971 -24.46 0.62 -26.77
C ILE A 971 -24.80 2.11 -26.65
N THR A 972 -23.83 3.02 -26.74
CA THR A 972 -24.12 4.48 -26.70
C THR A 972 -24.92 4.96 -27.90
N GLU A 973 -24.70 4.40 -29.09
CA GLU A 973 -25.53 4.69 -30.27
C GLU A 973 -26.97 4.19 -30.11
N LEU A 974 -27.18 3.03 -29.47
CA LEU A 974 -28.51 2.49 -29.20
C LEU A 974 -29.24 3.29 -28.12
N LEU A 975 -28.55 3.69 -27.05
CA LEU A 975 -29.09 4.59 -26.03
C LEU A 975 -29.51 5.94 -26.64
N GLN A 976 -28.67 6.55 -27.48
CA GLN A 976 -29.00 7.80 -28.14
C GLN A 976 -30.21 7.67 -29.10
N LYS A 977 -30.40 6.52 -29.74
CA LYS A 977 -31.60 6.23 -30.56
C LYS A 977 -32.86 6.15 -29.69
N ILE A 978 -32.79 5.47 -28.55
CA ILE A 978 -33.90 5.37 -27.58
C ILE A 978 -34.25 6.76 -27.02
N GLU A 979 -33.27 7.57 -26.61
CA GLU A 979 -33.50 8.95 -26.15
C GLU A 979 -34.19 9.83 -27.21
N LEU A 980 -33.85 9.65 -28.50
CA LEU A 980 -34.50 10.35 -29.61
C LEU A 980 -35.93 9.86 -29.87
N GLU A 981 -36.20 8.56 -29.76
CA GLU A 981 -37.55 7.99 -29.90
C GLU A 981 -38.46 8.40 -28.73
N ASP A 982 -37.97 8.34 -27.48
CA ASP A 982 -38.68 8.82 -26.29
C ASP A 982 -38.98 10.32 -26.38
N HIS A 983 -38.02 11.16 -26.78
CA HIS A 983 -38.26 12.59 -26.99
C HIS A 983 -39.29 12.84 -28.11
N CYS A 984 -39.29 12.03 -29.17
CA CYS A 984 -40.29 12.13 -30.23
C CYS A 984 -41.69 11.75 -29.71
N LEU A 985 -41.81 10.67 -28.94
CA LEU A 985 -43.04 10.24 -28.29
C LEU A 985 -43.59 11.29 -27.31
N ILE A 986 -42.72 11.87 -26.46
CA ILE A 986 -43.10 12.93 -25.51
C ILE A 986 -43.62 14.16 -26.27
N THR A 987 -42.92 14.64 -27.29
CA THR A 987 -43.38 15.81 -28.07
C THR A 987 -44.68 15.55 -28.85
N LEU A 988 -44.91 14.34 -29.34
CA LEU A 988 -46.19 13.94 -29.93
C LEU A 988 -47.32 13.91 -28.89
N PHE A 989 -47.05 13.39 -27.69
CA PHE A 989 -48.03 13.30 -26.61
C PHE A 989 -48.41 14.69 -26.09
N ASP A 990 -47.43 15.55 -25.80
CA ASP A 990 -47.64 16.95 -25.38
C ASP A 990 -48.41 17.75 -26.43
N TYR A 991 -48.08 17.57 -27.73
CA TYR A 991 -48.79 18.25 -28.81
C TYR A 991 -50.26 17.79 -28.92
N GLY A 992 -50.52 16.49 -28.75
CA GLY A 992 -51.88 15.95 -28.69
C GLY A 992 -52.67 16.45 -27.48
N TYR A 993 -52.05 16.47 -26.30
CA TYR A 993 -52.66 16.98 -25.06
C TYR A 993 -52.96 18.47 -25.16
N PHE A 994 -52.05 19.26 -25.76
CA PHE A 994 -52.24 20.69 -26.00
C PHE A 994 -53.39 20.96 -26.97
N GLN A 995 -53.50 20.22 -28.09
CA GLN A 995 -54.63 20.36 -29.01
C GLN A 995 -55.98 20.02 -28.34
N LEU A 996 -56.04 18.95 -27.56
CA LEU A 996 -57.25 18.54 -26.84
C LEU A 996 -57.67 19.59 -25.79
N PHE A 997 -56.71 20.11 -25.02
CA PHE A 997 -56.95 21.15 -24.02
C PHE A 997 -57.38 22.48 -24.66
N ALA A 998 -56.77 22.86 -25.79
CA ALA A 998 -57.16 24.04 -26.56
C ALA A 998 -58.59 23.92 -27.11
N HIS A 999 -58.99 22.74 -27.61
CA HIS A 999 -60.36 22.51 -28.05
C HIS A 999 -61.36 22.58 -26.88
N LEU A 1000 -61.04 21.97 -25.74
CA LEU A 1000 -61.92 21.97 -24.56
C LEU A 1000 -62.14 23.39 -24.02
N ASN A 1001 -61.07 24.18 -23.90
CA ASN A 1001 -61.17 25.59 -23.49
C ASN A 1001 -62.00 26.42 -24.48
N LYS A 1002 -61.83 26.21 -25.79
CA LYS A 1002 -62.62 26.90 -26.81
C LYS A 1002 -64.12 26.59 -26.66
N THR A 1003 -64.48 25.33 -26.44
CA THR A 1003 -65.88 24.92 -26.20
C THR A 1003 -66.43 25.56 -24.92
N LEU A 1004 -65.67 25.56 -23.81
CA LEU A 1004 -66.07 26.21 -22.56
C LEU A 1004 -66.23 27.74 -22.70
N GLU A 1005 -65.37 28.40 -23.48
CA GLU A 1005 -65.55 29.82 -23.80
C GLU A 1005 -66.81 30.07 -24.64
N GLU A 1006 -67.12 29.20 -25.60
CA GLU A 1006 -68.30 29.30 -26.45
C GLU A 1006 -69.60 29.09 -25.66
N GLU A 1007 -69.64 28.09 -24.76
CA GLU A 1007 -70.74 27.88 -23.82
C GLU A 1007 -70.91 29.04 -22.84
N SER A 1008 -69.81 29.53 -22.24
CA SER A 1008 -69.83 30.70 -21.35
C SER A 1008 -70.39 31.94 -22.05
N ARG A 1009 -69.94 32.23 -23.28
CA ARG A 1009 -70.49 33.29 -24.14
C ARG A 1009 -71.97 33.07 -24.50
N ILE A 1010 -72.47 31.84 -24.54
CA ILE A 1010 -73.91 31.56 -24.75
C ILE A 1010 -74.68 31.85 -23.47
N LEU A 1011 -74.17 31.42 -22.31
CA LEU A 1011 -74.77 31.68 -21.00
C LEU A 1011 -74.87 33.18 -20.71
N ASP A 1012 -73.79 33.95 -20.95
CA ASP A 1012 -73.78 35.41 -20.82
C ASP A 1012 -74.87 36.08 -21.68
N ARG A 1013 -75.08 35.63 -22.92
CA ARG A 1013 -76.14 36.16 -23.79
C ARG A 1013 -77.53 35.86 -23.23
N GLN A 1014 -77.75 34.66 -22.68
CA GLN A 1014 -79.02 34.30 -22.04
C GLN A 1014 -79.29 35.12 -20.78
N VAL A 1015 -78.29 35.30 -19.91
CA VAL A 1015 -78.39 36.13 -18.69
C VAL A 1015 -78.69 37.59 -19.06
N ASN A 1016 -77.99 38.16 -20.03
CA ASN A 1016 -78.25 39.53 -20.50
C ASN A 1016 -79.65 39.68 -21.12
N HIS A 1017 -80.16 38.66 -21.82
CA HIS A 1017 -81.52 38.67 -22.36
C HIS A 1017 -82.57 38.67 -21.24
N LEU A 1018 -82.43 37.79 -20.25
CA LEU A 1018 -83.34 37.72 -19.09
C LEU A 1018 -83.31 39.01 -18.24
N LEU A 1019 -82.14 39.66 -18.11
CA LEU A 1019 -82.02 40.97 -17.47
C LEU A 1019 -82.78 42.05 -18.26
N ALA A 1020 -82.67 42.07 -19.59
CA ALA A 1020 -83.40 43.00 -20.44
C ALA A 1020 -84.93 42.78 -20.39
N GLU A 1021 -85.40 41.53 -20.33
CA GLU A 1021 -86.83 41.24 -20.14
C GLU A 1021 -87.33 41.74 -18.77
N ASN A 1022 -86.60 41.47 -17.69
CA ASN A 1022 -86.94 41.97 -16.36
C ASN A 1022 -87.01 43.51 -16.29
N GLN A 1023 -86.07 44.21 -16.93
CA GLN A 1023 -86.12 45.67 -17.05
C GLN A 1023 -87.36 46.15 -17.82
N ASN A 1024 -87.71 45.50 -18.93
CA ASN A 1024 -88.91 45.84 -19.70
C ASN A 1024 -90.22 45.58 -18.92
N LEU A 1025 -90.29 44.50 -18.15
CA LEU A 1025 -91.42 44.21 -17.27
C LEU A 1025 -91.55 45.25 -16.15
N LEU A 1026 -90.44 45.65 -15.52
CA LEU A 1026 -90.44 46.70 -14.49
C LEU A 1026 -90.92 48.04 -15.05
N SER A 1027 -90.45 48.44 -16.23
CA SER A 1027 -90.91 49.66 -16.93
C SER A 1027 -92.40 49.62 -17.27
N ARG A 1028 -92.94 48.45 -17.68
CA ARG A 1028 -94.39 48.27 -17.91
C ARG A 1028 -95.19 48.44 -16.61
N ILE A 1029 -94.72 47.89 -15.50
CA ILE A 1029 -95.39 48.01 -14.18
C ILE A 1029 -95.43 49.47 -13.72
N LEU A 1030 -94.32 50.21 -13.90
CA LEU A 1030 -94.25 51.65 -13.58
C LEU A 1030 -95.22 52.47 -14.45
N ASN A 1031 -95.17 52.33 -15.77
CA ASN A 1031 -96.05 53.05 -16.69
C ASN A 1031 -97.55 52.77 -16.41
N ASN A 1032 -97.91 51.51 -16.12
CA ASN A 1032 -99.28 51.16 -15.76
C ASN A 1032 -99.74 51.89 -14.48
N LYS A 1033 -98.90 51.95 -13.44
CA LYS A 1033 -99.19 52.66 -12.19
C LYS A 1033 -99.49 54.14 -12.44
N ASP A 1034 -98.71 54.79 -13.29
CA ASP A 1034 -98.89 56.20 -13.62
C ASP A 1034 -100.17 56.44 -14.42
N THR A 1035 -100.57 55.52 -15.32
CA THR A 1035 -101.88 55.61 -15.98
C THR A 1035 -103.06 55.50 -15.01
N TYR A 1036 -102.98 54.65 -13.98
CA TYR A 1036 -104.02 54.54 -12.95
C TYR A 1036 -104.15 55.83 -12.13
N GLN A 1037 -103.04 56.47 -11.77
CA GLN A 1037 -103.07 57.75 -11.03
C GLN A 1037 -103.73 58.87 -11.83
N ASN A 1038 -103.46 58.96 -13.13
CA ASN A 1038 -104.10 59.95 -14.01
C ASN A 1038 -105.61 59.71 -14.13
N VAL A 1039 -106.05 58.47 -14.36
CA VAL A 1039 -107.49 58.13 -14.45
C VAL A 1039 -108.25 58.43 -13.15
N GLN A 1040 -107.62 58.22 -11.98
CA GLN A 1040 -108.23 58.56 -10.69
C GLN A 1040 -108.45 60.08 -10.53
N LYS A 1041 -107.54 60.91 -11.05
CA LYS A 1041 -107.62 62.38 -11.00
C LYS A 1041 -108.78 62.90 -11.86
N ASP A 1042 -108.89 62.42 -13.09
CA ASP A 1042 -109.97 62.79 -14.03
C ASP A 1042 -111.36 62.42 -13.50
N PHE A 1043 -111.48 61.29 -12.80
CA PHE A 1043 -112.72 60.88 -12.14
C PHE A 1043 -113.13 61.87 -11.05
N GLN A 1044 -112.19 62.29 -10.20
CA GLN A 1044 -112.45 63.22 -9.09
C GLN A 1044 -112.96 64.58 -9.59
N GLU A 1045 -112.40 65.10 -10.68
CA GLU A 1045 -112.83 66.38 -11.27
C GLU A 1045 -114.29 66.33 -11.75
N ARG A 1046 -114.68 65.25 -12.45
CA ARG A 1046 -116.06 65.04 -12.96
C ARG A 1046 -117.11 65.05 -11.85
N VAL A 1047 -116.81 64.48 -10.67
CA VAL A 1047 -117.73 64.48 -9.53
C VAL A 1047 -118.04 65.91 -9.07
N THR A 1048 -117.03 66.80 -8.97
CA THR A 1048 -117.24 68.19 -8.52
C THR A 1048 -118.09 69.04 -9.49
N LEU A 1049 -118.16 68.64 -10.77
CA LEU A 1049 -119.03 69.26 -11.77
C LEU A 1049 -120.48 68.76 -11.66
N GLN A 1050 -120.66 67.47 -11.35
CA GLN A 1050 -121.97 66.84 -11.11
C GLN A 1050 -122.70 67.52 -9.93
N GLU A 1051 -121.98 67.81 -8.84
CA GLU A 1051 -122.53 68.46 -7.64
C GLU A 1051 -123.02 69.88 -7.93
N LYS A 1052 -122.23 70.68 -8.67
CA LYS A 1052 -122.60 72.05 -9.10
C LYS A 1052 -123.84 72.08 -10.00
N LEU A 1053 -124.02 71.07 -10.86
CA LEU A 1053 -125.23 70.94 -11.68
C LEU A 1053 -126.46 70.49 -10.87
N SER A 1054 -126.24 69.83 -9.72
CA SER A 1054 -127.31 69.32 -8.86
C SER A 1054 -127.92 70.43 -7.99
N SER A 1055 -127.10 71.32 -7.43
CA SER A 1055 -127.58 72.46 -6.62
C SER A 1055 -128.43 73.44 -7.44
N LEU A 1056 -128.05 73.72 -8.69
CA LEU A 1056 -128.82 74.56 -9.62
C LEU A 1056 -130.21 74.00 -9.91
N ARG A 1057 -130.40 72.67 -9.94
CA ARG A 1057 -131.72 72.04 -10.11
C ARG A 1057 -132.60 72.22 -8.88
N SER A 1058 -132.06 72.02 -7.68
CA SER A 1058 -132.82 72.16 -6.43
C SER A 1058 -133.39 73.57 -6.23
N HIS A 1059 -132.65 74.61 -6.61
CA HIS A 1059 -133.16 75.99 -6.54
C HIS A 1059 -134.33 76.29 -7.50
N LYS A 1060 -134.42 75.61 -8.65
CA LYS A 1060 -135.58 75.71 -9.55
C LYS A 1060 -136.83 75.08 -8.93
N GLU A 1061 -136.68 73.87 -8.39
CA GLU A 1061 -137.76 73.08 -7.79
C GLU A 1061 -138.38 73.79 -6.56
N GLN A 1062 -137.56 74.49 -5.77
CA GLN A 1062 -138.00 75.32 -4.63
C GLN A 1062 -138.81 76.57 -5.02
N LEU A 1063 -138.78 77.02 -6.28
CA LEU A 1063 -139.66 78.06 -6.80
C LEU A 1063 -141.00 77.47 -7.25
N GLU A 1064 -140.97 76.34 -7.95
CA GLU A 1064 -142.16 75.65 -8.47
C GLU A 1064 -143.08 75.17 -7.33
N GLY A 1065 -142.51 74.65 -6.24
CA GLY A 1065 -143.27 74.27 -5.04
C GLY A 1065 -144.01 75.44 -4.35
N LYS A 1066 -143.48 76.68 -4.42
CA LYS A 1066 -144.12 77.86 -3.81
C LYS A 1066 -145.37 78.32 -4.56
N ILE A 1067 -145.48 78.01 -5.85
CA ILE A 1067 -146.65 78.35 -6.67
C ILE A 1067 -147.78 77.35 -6.40
N MET A 1068 -147.49 76.04 -6.36
CA MET A 1068 -148.52 75.03 -6.11
C MET A 1068 -149.12 75.11 -4.69
N GLY A 1069 -148.35 75.55 -3.69
CA GLY A 1069 -148.81 75.63 -2.30
C GLY A 1069 -150.03 76.53 -2.07
N GLN A 1070 -150.26 77.56 -2.88
CA GLN A 1070 -151.40 78.47 -2.67
C GLN A 1070 -152.76 77.92 -3.15
N TYR A 1071 -152.79 76.84 -3.93
CA TYR A 1071 -154.04 76.13 -4.22
C TYR A 1071 -154.49 75.16 -3.10
N GLN A 1072 -153.69 75.01 -2.04
CA GLN A 1072 -154.07 74.30 -0.80
C GLN A 1072 -154.52 75.27 0.33
N MET A 1073 -154.84 76.52 -0.02
CA MET A 1073 -155.33 77.53 0.91
C MET A 1073 -156.78 77.26 1.35
N LEU A 1074 -156.96 76.50 2.46
CA LEU A 1074 -157.80 76.87 3.61
C LEU A 1074 -157.82 75.73 4.68
N ASN A 1075 -156.87 75.73 5.63
CA ASN A 1075 -157.09 75.49 7.09
C ASN A 1075 -155.81 75.16 7.90
N ASN A 1076 -155.35 76.15 8.68
CA ASN A 1076 -154.77 76.06 10.04
C ASN A 1076 -153.60 75.09 10.41
N ARG A 1077 -152.42 75.73 10.57
CA ARG A 1077 -151.61 75.87 11.82
C ARG A 1077 -150.45 74.90 12.21
N LYS A 1078 -149.28 75.56 12.42
CA LYS A 1078 -148.27 75.47 13.51
C LYS A 1078 -146.97 74.62 13.38
N ASP A 1079 -145.85 75.36 13.41
CA ASP A 1079 -144.70 75.33 14.37
C ASP A 1079 -143.75 74.08 14.54
N VAL A 1080 -142.42 74.14 14.83
CA VAL A 1080 -141.32 75.16 14.64
C VAL A 1080 -139.88 74.65 15.05
N THR A 1081 -138.77 75.16 14.44
CA THR A 1081 -137.33 75.37 14.92
C THR A 1081 -136.21 74.30 15.24
N LYS A 1082 -134.95 74.58 14.75
CA LYS A 1082 -133.58 74.83 15.42
C LYS A 1082 -132.48 73.79 15.87
N GLU A 1083 -131.21 74.12 15.49
CA GLU A 1083 -129.87 74.26 16.22
C GLU A 1083 -128.90 73.13 16.79
N LYS A 1084 -127.59 73.19 16.36
CA LYS A 1084 -126.25 73.08 17.09
C LYS A 1084 -125.62 71.68 17.55
N PRO A 1085 -124.48 71.55 18.33
CA PRO A 1085 -123.04 71.45 17.87
C PRO A 1085 -122.02 70.44 18.60
N THR A 1086 -120.70 70.39 18.20
CA THR A 1086 -119.42 70.00 18.96
C THR A 1086 -119.13 68.53 19.48
N SER A 1087 -117.90 68.03 19.88
CA SER A 1087 -116.43 68.13 19.49
C SER A 1087 -115.43 67.25 20.36
N VAL A 1088 -114.08 67.25 20.10
CA VAL A 1088 -112.85 66.92 20.96
C VAL A 1088 -112.11 65.51 20.95
N ASP A 1089 -110.74 65.52 20.91
CA ASP A 1089 -109.66 64.70 21.61
C ASP A 1089 -108.77 63.46 21.14
N VAL A 1090 -107.44 63.55 21.48
CA VAL A 1090 -106.42 62.57 22.06
C VAL A 1090 -105.47 61.54 21.30
N SER A 1091 -104.14 61.59 21.64
CA SER A 1091 -103.02 60.55 21.66
C SER A 1091 -102.27 60.00 20.40
N VAL A 1092 -100.96 59.57 20.39
CA VAL A 1092 -99.69 59.75 21.21
C VAL A 1092 -98.41 59.05 20.59
N LYS A 1093 -97.14 59.44 20.97
CA LYS A 1093 -95.78 58.75 20.80
C LYS A 1093 -95.04 58.76 19.41
N THR A 1094 -93.69 58.84 19.21
CA THR A 1094 -92.48 59.19 20.04
C THR A 1094 -91.20 59.62 19.22
N LEU A 1095 -90.08 59.99 19.88
CA LEU A 1095 -88.78 60.57 19.39
C LEU A 1095 -87.66 59.51 19.09
N ILE A 1096 -86.48 59.71 18.41
CA ILE A 1096 -85.60 60.86 17.97
C ILE A 1096 -84.53 61.31 19.03
N PRO A 1097 -83.22 61.67 18.75
CA PRO A 1097 -82.20 61.39 17.69
C PRO A 1097 -80.79 60.99 18.27
N LYS A 1098 -79.65 61.15 17.54
CA LYS A 1098 -78.35 61.73 18.05
C LYS A 1098 -77.19 61.94 17.03
N ASN A 1099 -76.30 62.89 17.35
CA ASN A 1099 -75.00 63.20 16.71
C ASN A 1099 -73.86 63.18 17.77
N LEU A 1100 -72.60 62.94 17.37
CA LEU A 1100 -71.35 63.61 17.85
C LEU A 1100 -70.07 62.91 17.30
N GLY A 1101 -68.99 63.67 17.08
CA GLY A 1101 -67.65 63.18 16.74
C GLY A 1101 -66.94 64.01 15.66
N GLU A 1102 -65.85 64.70 16.01
CA GLU A 1102 -65.07 65.58 15.12
C GLU A 1102 -63.69 65.01 14.77
N SER A 1103 -63.12 65.46 13.64
CA SER A 1103 -61.68 65.56 13.33
C SER A 1103 -60.83 64.28 13.18
N GLY A 1104 -60.02 64.19 12.09
CA GLY A 1104 -58.82 63.31 12.06
C GLY A 1104 -58.44 62.62 10.75
N ASN A 1105 -57.85 63.36 9.79
CA ASN A 1105 -56.93 62.93 8.71
C ASN A 1105 -56.90 61.49 8.11
N ILE A 1106 -57.10 61.45 6.78
CA ILE A 1106 -56.28 60.74 5.74
C ILE A 1106 -56.22 59.19 5.75
N PHE A 1107 -56.72 58.56 4.67
CA PHE A 1107 -56.43 57.15 4.33
C PHE A 1107 -56.50 56.84 2.81
N SER A 1108 -55.41 56.27 2.26
CA SER A 1108 -55.32 55.21 1.22
C SER A 1108 -55.80 55.34 -0.26
N ALA A 1109 -55.28 54.37 -1.05
CA ALA A 1109 -55.71 53.80 -2.34
C ALA A 1109 -55.38 54.53 -3.67
N GLU A 1110 -55.33 53.88 -4.85
CA GLU A 1110 -54.67 52.62 -5.28
C GLU A 1110 -54.69 52.46 -6.83
N LYS A 1111 -53.58 52.01 -7.44
CA LYS A 1111 -53.51 51.09 -8.63
C LYS A 1111 -53.94 51.58 -10.06
N PHE A 1112 -53.51 50.78 -11.08
CA PHE A 1112 -53.84 50.77 -12.54
C PHE A 1112 -53.25 51.91 -13.43
N MET A 1113 -52.80 51.70 -14.69
CA MET A 1113 -52.29 50.52 -15.45
C MET A 1113 -51.73 50.91 -16.86
N TYR A 1114 -51.21 49.90 -17.60
CA TYR A 1114 -51.21 49.73 -19.09
C TYR A 1114 -50.00 50.11 -20.00
N ARG A 1115 -49.42 49.07 -20.65
CA ARG A 1115 -49.01 48.88 -22.09
C ARG A 1115 -48.05 49.90 -22.78
N GLY A 1116 -47.05 49.51 -23.60
CA GLY A 1116 -46.50 48.20 -24.03
C GLY A 1116 -45.76 48.28 -25.40
N SER A 1117 -45.11 47.18 -25.87
CA SER A 1117 -44.49 46.97 -27.24
C SER A 1117 -43.25 47.84 -27.60
N THR A 1118 -42.30 47.49 -28.51
CA THR A 1118 -42.09 46.32 -29.43
C THR A 1118 -40.60 46.14 -29.82
N GLU A 1119 -40.19 44.88 -30.11
CA GLU A 1119 -39.30 44.38 -31.20
C GLU A 1119 -37.97 45.05 -31.65
N GLU A 1120 -36.89 44.23 -31.68
CA GLU A 1120 -35.96 43.94 -32.81
C GLU A 1120 -35.06 45.01 -33.50
N ASN A 1121 -33.87 44.70 -34.07
CA ASN A 1121 -32.85 43.66 -33.79
C ASN A 1121 -31.50 43.96 -34.52
N ASN A 1122 -30.41 43.27 -34.14
CA ASN A 1122 -29.19 42.94 -34.91
C ASN A 1122 -28.13 43.99 -35.36
N THR A 1123 -26.87 43.51 -35.37
CA THR A 1123 -25.68 43.94 -36.18
C THR A 1123 -25.03 45.32 -35.89
N TYR A 1124 -23.71 45.52 -35.96
CA TYR A 1124 -22.56 44.69 -36.42
C TYR A 1124 -21.46 44.52 -35.34
N PRO A 1125 -20.49 43.58 -35.50
CA PRO A 1125 -19.48 43.24 -34.50
C PRO A 1125 -18.07 43.79 -34.79
N ALA A 1126 -17.13 43.48 -33.89
CA ALA A 1126 -15.68 43.53 -34.05
C ALA A 1126 -15.02 44.94 -34.03
N LYS A 1127 -13.76 45.12 -33.60
CA LYS A 1127 -12.70 44.15 -33.24
C LYS A 1127 -11.62 44.80 -32.36
N GLU A 1128 -10.82 43.97 -31.67
CA GLU A 1128 -9.52 44.30 -31.02
C GLU A 1128 -9.56 45.36 -29.88
N SER A 1129 -8.99 45.16 -28.68
CA SER A 1129 -7.99 44.18 -28.17
C SER A 1129 -8.39 43.74 -26.74
N LEU A 1130 -8.38 42.45 -26.39
CA LEU A 1130 -7.25 41.69 -25.81
C LEU A 1130 -6.71 42.30 -24.48
N THR A 1131 -6.66 41.62 -23.33
CA THR A 1131 -7.00 40.24 -22.89
C THR A 1131 -7.48 40.29 -21.43
N THR A 1132 -8.66 39.79 -21.02
CA THR A 1132 -9.04 38.38 -20.79
C THR A 1132 -8.13 37.58 -19.84
N ALA A 1133 -8.46 37.60 -18.54
CA ALA A 1133 -8.72 36.36 -17.79
C ALA A 1133 -9.60 36.64 -16.54
N ALA A 1134 -10.70 35.96 -16.19
CA ALA A 1134 -11.50 34.89 -16.84
C ALA A 1134 -10.76 33.60 -17.25
N SER A 1135 -11.27 32.40 -17.06
CA SER A 1135 -12.42 31.86 -16.30
C SER A 1135 -12.28 30.35 -16.48
N LYS A 1136 -12.60 29.52 -15.49
CA LYS A 1136 -12.88 28.11 -15.76
C LYS A 1136 -13.87 27.54 -14.75
N ARG A 1137 -15.09 27.29 -15.23
CA ARG A 1137 -15.78 26.05 -14.88
C ARG A 1137 -15.03 24.92 -15.55
N ASP A 1138 -15.03 23.76 -14.94
CA ASP A 1138 -15.42 22.53 -15.63
C ASP A 1138 -16.15 21.64 -14.61
N SER A 1139 -17.08 20.83 -15.11
CA SER A 1139 -17.85 19.80 -14.39
C SER A 1139 -17.80 18.54 -15.29
N PRO A 1140 -18.21 17.32 -14.88
CA PRO A 1140 -19.58 17.02 -14.45
C PRO A 1140 -19.75 15.81 -13.49
N LEU A 1141 -21.00 15.39 -13.23
CA LEU A 1141 -21.42 14.08 -12.69
C LEU A 1141 -20.96 13.73 -11.25
N THR A 1142 -21.69 12.99 -10.40
CA THR A 1142 -23.09 12.52 -10.38
C THR A 1142 -23.62 12.64 -8.94
N ALA A 1143 -24.92 12.94 -8.76
CA ALA A 1143 -25.65 12.64 -7.53
C ALA A 1143 -27.09 12.25 -7.88
N SER A 1144 -27.57 11.11 -7.37
CA SER A 1144 -28.80 10.46 -7.81
C SER A 1144 -29.82 10.34 -6.67
N THR A 1145 -31.10 10.63 -6.97
CA THR A 1145 -32.31 10.11 -6.28
C THR A 1145 -32.51 10.42 -4.77
N ASN A 1146 -33.72 10.56 -4.22
CA ASN A 1146 -35.07 10.61 -4.81
C ASN A 1146 -36.09 11.29 -3.85
N GLY A 1147 -37.15 11.89 -4.42
CA GLY A 1147 -38.40 12.22 -3.71
C GLY A 1147 -38.37 13.44 -2.77
N GLN A 1148 -39.51 14.10 -2.48
CA GLN A 1148 -40.86 13.95 -3.04
C GLN A 1148 -41.67 15.26 -2.85
N LEU A 1149 -42.62 15.55 -3.75
CA LEU A 1149 -43.50 16.73 -3.68
C LEU A 1149 -44.69 16.51 -2.71
N PRO A 1150 -45.16 17.55 -1.99
CA PRO A 1150 -46.33 17.43 -1.10
C PRO A 1150 -47.63 18.00 -1.71
N ARG A 1151 -48.75 17.29 -1.61
CA ARG A 1151 -50.11 17.88 -1.50
C ARG A 1151 -51.13 16.99 -0.76
N ILE A 1152 -51.58 17.50 0.39
CA ILE A 1152 -52.98 17.76 0.78
C ILE A 1152 -54.04 16.65 0.48
N ARG A 1153 -54.52 16.02 1.57
CA ARG A 1153 -55.89 15.48 1.83
C ARG A 1153 -56.48 14.41 0.87
N ASP A 1154 -57.40 13.54 1.31
CA ASP A 1154 -58.29 13.61 2.49
C ASP A 1154 -58.61 12.24 3.14
N HIS A 1155 -59.16 12.28 4.36
CA HIS A 1155 -59.99 11.28 5.06
C HIS A 1155 -59.80 9.76 4.82
N CYS A 1156 -59.46 9.02 5.90
CA CYS A 1156 -60.51 8.31 6.66
C CYS A 1156 -60.06 7.98 8.10
N MET A 1157 -60.97 7.45 8.94
CA MET A 1157 -60.70 7.07 10.33
C MET A 1157 -60.18 5.62 10.45
N GLU A 1158 -59.38 5.36 11.48
CA GLU A 1158 -59.44 4.08 12.21
C GLU A 1158 -59.16 4.29 13.70
N THR A 1159 -59.90 3.60 14.57
CA THR A 1159 -59.78 3.69 16.04
C THR A 1159 -59.18 2.41 16.60
N VAL A 1160 -58.03 2.52 17.28
CA VAL A 1160 -57.41 1.37 17.98
C VAL A 1160 -57.78 1.40 19.46
N ILE A 1161 -58.18 0.24 19.98
CA ILE A 1161 -58.60 0.05 21.37
C ILE A 1161 -57.44 -0.55 22.17
N GLN A 1162 -56.91 0.27 23.09
CA GLN A 1162 -56.45 -0.05 24.46
C GLN A 1162 -55.36 -1.11 24.76
N ASP A 1163 -54.68 -0.83 25.88
CA ASP A 1163 -54.15 -1.78 26.89
C ASP A 1163 -52.92 -2.68 26.55
N ASN A 1164 -51.97 -2.92 27.47
CA ASN A 1164 -51.73 -2.23 28.74
C ASN A 1164 -50.25 -2.29 29.22
N ASN A 1165 -49.91 -1.20 29.89
CA ASN A 1165 -48.78 -0.85 30.78
C ASN A 1165 -47.94 -1.90 31.54
N TYR A 1166 -46.86 -1.33 32.10
CA TYR A 1166 -45.98 -1.73 33.22
C TYR A 1166 -44.67 -2.49 32.88
N SER A 1167 -43.51 -2.23 33.48
CA SER A 1167 -42.84 -1.02 34.04
C SER A 1167 -41.65 -1.48 34.90
N ASN A 1168 -40.56 -0.71 34.86
CA ASN A 1168 -39.59 -0.49 35.94
C ASN A 1168 -38.64 -1.63 36.42
N ASP A 1169 -37.33 -1.34 36.30
CA ASP A 1169 -36.37 -1.10 37.40
C ASP A 1169 -36.18 -2.10 38.57
N SER A 1170 -34.98 -2.32 39.11
CA SER A 1170 -33.63 -1.87 38.67
C SER A 1170 -32.48 -2.65 39.37
N SER A 1171 -31.35 -2.69 38.66
CA SER A 1171 -29.94 -2.63 39.09
C SER A 1171 -29.40 -3.22 40.43
N SER A 1172 -28.20 -3.84 40.31
CA SER A 1172 -27.00 -3.60 41.14
C SER A 1172 -26.49 -4.65 42.18
N ILE A 1173 -25.14 -4.59 42.37
CA ILE A 1173 -24.28 -5.10 43.46
C ILE A 1173 -23.72 -6.55 43.31
N SER A 1174 -22.56 -6.79 43.94
CA SER A 1174 -21.48 -7.69 43.47
C SER A 1174 -20.63 -8.33 44.60
N TYR A 1175 -19.66 -9.18 44.19
CA TYR A 1175 -18.40 -9.60 44.84
C TYR A 1175 -18.26 -10.94 45.64
N LEU A 1176 -17.16 -11.66 45.30
CA LEU A 1176 -16.25 -12.52 46.11
C LEU A 1176 -16.85 -13.77 46.85
N SER A 1177 -16.31 -15.01 46.74
CA SER A 1177 -14.91 -15.40 46.97
C SER A 1177 -14.65 -16.93 46.84
N SER A 1178 -13.45 -17.31 46.34
CA SER A 1178 -12.61 -18.46 46.78
C SER A 1178 -12.94 -19.96 46.54
N LYS A 1179 -11.97 -20.60 45.84
CA LYS A 1179 -11.19 -21.83 46.18
C LYS A 1179 -11.61 -23.25 45.71
N LYS A 1180 -10.62 -23.85 45.01
CA LYS A 1180 -10.12 -25.25 45.08
C LYS A 1180 -10.93 -26.42 44.49
N THR A 1181 -10.55 -26.76 43.25
CA THR A 1181 -9.86 -28.01 42.82
C THR A 1181 -10.46 -29.41 43.12
N PRO A 1182 -10.24 -30.40 42.24
CA PRO A 1182 -11.35 -31.27 41.79
C PRO A 1182 -11.21 -32.75 42.17
N ASN A 1183 -12.31 -33.48 41.96
CA ASN A 1183 -12.33 -34.85 41.40
C ASN A 1183 -13.79 -35.27 41.16
N GLU A 1184 -14.11 -35.78 39.97
CA GLU A 1184 -14.62 -37.15 39.86
C GLU A 1184 -14.57 -37.63 38.39
N SER A 1185 -14.45 -38.94 38.22
CA SER A 1185 -14.22 -39.61 36.94
C SER A 1185 -15.38 -40.54 36.62
N LEU A 1186 -15.58 -40.87 35.33
CA LEU A 1186 -15.98 -42.22 34.94
C LEU A 1186 -15.77 -42.47 33.44
N SER A 1187 -14.84 -43.36 33.12
CA SER A 1187 -14.72 -44.00 31.82
C SER A 1187 -14.21 -45.45 32.00
N PHE A 1188 -14.90 -46.38 31.36
CA PHE A 1188 -14.74 -47.85 31.44
C PHE A 1188 -15.16 -48.41 30.07
N THR A 1189 -14.59 -49.45 29.44
CA THR A 1189 -13.40 -50.32 29.66
C THR A 1189 -13.14 -51.06 28.31
N ILE A 1190 -11.92 -51.28 27.78
CA ILE A 1190 -10.95 -52.39 28.06
C ILE A 1190 -11.53 -53.80 27.70
N PRO A 1191 -10.78 -54.85 27.21
CA PRO A 1191 -9.32 -55.13 27.35
C PRO A 1191 -8.55 -55.79 26.13
N LYS A 1192 -7.25 -56.10 26.38
CA LYS A 1192 -6.37 -57.16 25.82
C LYS A 1192 -5.39 -56.75 24.69
N ARG A 1193 -4.09 -57.11 24.73
CA ARG A 1193 -3.28 -57.76 25.80
C ARG A 1193 -1.79 -57.38 25.66
N CYS A 1194 -1.02 -57.50 26.75
CA CYS A 1194 0.39 -57.13 26.81
C CYS A 1194 1.35 -58.23 26.31
N THR A 1195 2.56 -57.83 25.89
CA THR A 1195 3.83 -58.38 26.43
C THR A 1195 4.94 -57.33 26.32
N SER A 1196 5.97 -57.46 27.16
CA SER A 1196 7.12 -56.57 27.28
C SER A 1196 8.42 -57.27 26.89
N PHE A 1197 9.42 -56.55 26.38
CA PHE A 1197 10.75 -56.39 27.01
C PHE A 1197 11.57 -55.31 26.26
N ALA A 1198 12.84 -55.10 26.63
CA ALA A 1198 13.61 -53.91 26.26
C ALA A 1198 15.07 -54.22 25.89
N LEU A 1199 15.76 -53.18 25.42
CA LEU A 1199 17.22 -52.99 25.25
C LEU A 1199 17.89 -53.58 24.00
N ASP A 1200 18.42 -52.62 23.22
CA ASP A 1200 19.80 -52.52 22.71
C ASP A 1200 20.34 -53.29 21.49
N GLU A 1201 21.34 -52.61 20.92
CA GLU A 1201 22.34 -52.96 19.89
C GLU A 1201 21.92 -53.21 18.42
N CYS A 1202 22.49 -52.35 17.57
CA CYS A 1202 23.07 -52.58 16.23
C CYS A 1202 22.52 -53.74 15.36
N TYR A 1203 22.20 -53.50 14.09
CA TYR A 1203 23.23 -53.20 13.08
C TYR A 1203 22.71 -52.50 11.81
N SER A 1204 23.65 -52.02 10.99
CA SER A 1204 23.39 -51.47 9.65
C SER A 1204 22.99 -52.54 8.62
N GLU A 1205 22.15 -52.17 7.66
CA GLU A 1205 21.78 -53.01 6.53
C GLU A 1205 22.98 -53.37 5.63
N THR A 1206 22.92 -54.52 4.95
CA THR A 1206 23.44 -54.64 3.58
C THR A 1206 22.90 -55.87 2.84
N HIS A 1207 22.53 -55.67 1.57
CA HIS A 1207 22.47 -56.66 0.48
C HIS A 1207 21.50 -57.87 0.58
N SER A 1208 20.37 -57.74 -0.13
CA SER A 1208 20.20 -58.30 -1.50
C SER A 1208 19.04 -59.28 -1.79
N THR A 1209 18.47 -59.04 -2.99
CA THR A 1209 17.93 -59.98 -3.99
C THR A 1209 16.56 -60.68 -3.84
N ALA A 1210 15.89 -60.66 -5.01
CA ALA A 1210 14.96 -61.65 -5.59
C ALA A 1210 13.45 -61.55 -5.30
N PHE A 1211 12.70 -61.41 -6.40
CA PHE A 1211 11.23 -61.37 -6.50
C PHE A 1211 10.60 -62.78 -6.40
N ARG A 1212 9.29 -62.80 -6.15
CA ARG A 1212 8.42 -63.98 -6.30
C ARG A 1212 8.26 -64.41 -7.77
N SER A 1213 8.28 -65.72 -8.01
CA SER A 1213 7.28 -66.44 -8.84
C SER A 1213 7.45 -67.96 -8.67
N PRO A 1214 6.32 -68.69 -8.61
CA PRO A 1214 5.89 -69.59 -9.69
C PRO A 1214 4.52 -69.12 -10.25
N GLU A 1215 3.90 -69.68 -11.29
CA GLU A 1215 3.84 -71.09 -11.76
C GLU A 1215 3.99 -71.29 -13.28
N ILE A 1216 3.96 -72.57 -13.68
CA ILE A 1216 4.15 -73.14 -15.03
C ILE A 1216 2.81 -73.80 -15.42
N VAL A 1217 2.37 -73.83 -16.70
CA VAL A 1217 2.49 -74.99 -17.61
C VAL A 1217 2.09 -74.59 -19.04
N LEU A 1218 3.08 -74.65 -19.95
CA LEU A 1218 3.15 -75.31 -21.28
C LEU A 1218 1.86 -75.75 -22.04
N PRO A 1219 1.90 -75.96 -23.39
CA PRO A 1219 3.10 -76.22 -24.22
C PRO A 1219 3.25 -75.43 -25.55
N LEU A 1220 4.47 -75.49 -26.12
CA LEU A 1220 4.75 -75.16 -27.53
C LEU A 1220 4.48 -76.38 -28.44
N ILE A 1221 4.42 -76.15 -29.77
CA ILE A 1221 5.05 -77.05 -30.76
C ILE A 1221 5.45 -76.29 -32.05
N PHE A 1222 6.74 -76.38 -32.38
CA PHE A 1222 7.45 -76.27 -33.67
C PHE A 1222 7.26 -75.12 -34.69
N SER A 1223 8.43 -74.57 -35.06
CA SER A 1223 8.83 -73.86 -36.30
C SER A 1223 9.08 -74.90 -37.45
N PRO A 1224 9.51 -74.63 -38.72
CA PRO A 1224 10.18 -73.40 -39.22
C PRO A 1224 10.10 -72.99 -40.74
N LYS A 1225 10.88 -71.95 -41.08
CA LYS A 1225 11.72 -71.75 -42.31
C LYS A 1225 11.21 -71.10 -43.63
N ASP A 1226 12.02 -70.10 -44.04
CA ASP A 1226 12.74 -69.91 -45.33
C ASP A 1226 12.24 -69.00 -46.47
N ARG A 1227 13.26 -68.33 -47.09
CA ARG A 1227 13.36 -67.64 -48.42
C ARG A 1227 12.81 -66.19 -48.50
N ILE A 1228 13.62 -65.16 -48.83
CA ILE A 1228 14.33 -64.78 -50.11
C ILE A 1228 13.32 -64.18 -51.13
N SER A 1229 13.49 -63.00 -51.77
CA SER A 1229 14.70 -62.22 -52.15
C SER A 1229 14.55 -60.67 -52.24
N ARG A 1230 15.70 -60.00 -52.46
CA ARG A 1230 15.97 -58.74 -53.24
C ARG A 1230 15.04 -58.52 -54.47
N SER A 1231 14.85 -57.30 -55.05
CA SER A 1231 15.30 -55.91 -54.74
C SER A 1231 14.61 -54.82 -55.63
N THR A 1232 14.99 -53.53 -55.43
CA THR A 1232 15.10 -52.41 -56.42
C THR A 1232 13.86 -51.65 -56.96
N ARG A 1233 13.73 -50.39 -56.47
CA ARG A 1233 13.37 -49.08 -57.10
C ARG A 1233 13.62 -48.91 -58.63
N PRO A 1234 13.18 -47.79 -59.33
CA PRO A 1234 12.39 -46.59 -58.92
C PRO A 1234 11.35 -46.03 -59.98
N ARG A 1235 10.81 -44.80 -59.72
CA ARG A 1235 10.17 -43.79 -60.63
C ARG A 1235 8.69 -43.98 -61.06
N SER A 1236 7.91 -42.94 -61.42
CA SER A 1236 7.84 -41.48 -61.03
C SER A 1236 6.71 -40.74 -61.79
N PHE A 1237 6.04 -39.75 -61.18
CA PHE A 1237 5.06 -38.78 -61.77
C PHE A 1237 3.79 -39.42 -62.41
N TYR A 1238 2.60 -38.80 -62.48
CA TYR A 1238 2.17 -37.39 -62.38
C TYR A 1238 0.76 -37.29 -61.72
N ASP A 1239 0.34 -36.10 -61.30
CA ASP A 1239 -1.04 -35.82 -60.83
C ASP A 1239 -2.09 -35.84 -61.95
N ASN A 1240 -3.36 -36.08 -61.60
CA ASN A 1240 -4.46 -35.19 -62.03
C ASN A 1240 -5.78 -35.36 -61.26
N VAL A 1241 -6.29 -34.20 -60.87
CA VAL A 1241 -7.63 -33.82 -60.36
C VAL A 1241 -8.81 -34.69 -60.81
N CYS A 1242 -9.62 -35.13 -59.84
CA CYS A 1242 -11.05 -34.76 -59.77
C CYS A 1242 -11.53 -34.75 -58.31
#